data_AF-A0A7C5HGT8-F1
#
_entry.id   AF-A0A7C5HGT8-F1
#
_cell.length_a   1.000
_cell.length_b   1.000
_cell.length_c   1.000
_cell.angle_alpha   90.00
_cell.angle_beta   90.00
_cell.angle_gamma   90.00
#
_symmetry.space_group_name_H-M   'P 1'
#
loop_
_entity.id
_entity.type
_entity.pdbx_description
1 polymer ?
#
loop_
_entity_poly.entity_id
_entity_poly.type
_entity_poly.pdbx_seq_one_letter_code
_entity_poly.pdbx_strand_id
1 'polypeptide(L)'
;MKIKMILCFLLLSVLLISIEINIESPVIKENSFANDLPTLLTSGQPKIPYIPVKILLPMGEKVNSVEVVFQQNRSSLENIYIEPCRQIQPISGAFKIPEIPEDWTVYGNDEFFPKDEYNILGTQRLNGFEFLLINLYPFKYNPQKAEIIWNEKAEILVITEFDHLLYEEQNKYLLKNERTENTISRFVENPEALTTYRKHSVNLERDLPDPSDPYSMIIITNEDIEPFLSEFVEWKNERGVKTKVFYTSEIYDSMTGRDNAEKIKDFINYAYLAYAGTEFPLEHVILGGDDEIIPIRGVYINTGHGTVDHNLPCDLYYSCLDNDWDGNGNDVFGEVEDNVDLLPEISIARIPAETEAEFSNFFDKTYSYVEDATVGNDIVYLVGENLNWDPLTWGGDYKDEVAESVPSMTNDYHIFTLYDREGTYSGNAVKNAIDSGLHIINHMGHSNESIVFGQNSGSVSSYTNTEYGFAYSQGCYPAAFDEATSHQSESIAENLVIRQKGLFAFVGNTRYGWYSPGDTNGPSQPYDITFFEAIFNDNIRELGKALADSRIVMVNQALENVYLRWVHYELVLFGDPSVQVKEANGNFPFIQPAEVVYDDVQGDGDGIINPGETIEIYISLENLEGWADATDVSATVEFEDETINVIQDYAFYGNIANGNNLGSSPFIIQIPQDCNYDSYEFSLEVNSEFAGNIIFTKTYNLHFEVSLFQQNWPWNCNCGITSNPIITDFDENGSKEVMIINAFADISLLNSNAGQLPGYPLQIDGSIWKS
;
A
#
# COMPACT_ATOMS: atom_id res chain seq x y z
N MET A 1 -22.95 -34.55 -2.40
CA MET A 1 -22.43 -34.90 -3.74
C MET A 1 -21.94 -36.36 -3.72
N LYS A 2 -22.20 -37.18 -4.75
CA LYS A 2 -21.76 -38.59 -4.81
C LYS A 2 -20.80 -38.77 -5.99
N ILE A 3 -19.50 -38.89 -5.71
CA ILE A 3 -18.49 -39.27 -6.70
C ILE A 3 -18.86 -40.66 -7.24
N LYS A 4 -19.16 -40.75 -8.54
CA LYS A 4 -19.32 -42.04 -9.24
C LYS A 4 -18.00 -42.37 -9.95
N MET A 5 -17.09 -43.04 -9.24
CA MET A 5 -15.97 -43.76 -9.88
C MET A 5 -16.52 -44.98 -10.63
N ILE A 6 -16.51 -44.94 -11.96
CA ILE A 6 -16.73 -46.12 -12.80
C ILE A 6 -15.35 -46.59 -13.28
N LEU A 7 -14.83 -47.64 -12.64
CA LEU A 7 -13.54 -48.23 -12.98
C LEU A 7 -13.73 -49.32 -14.04
N CYS A 8 -13.36 -49.06 -15.30
CA CYS A 8 -13.37 -50.07 -16.36
C CYS A 8 -11.94 -50.55 -16.62
N PHE A 9 -11.64 -51.80 -16.24
CA PHE A 9 -10.35 -52.46 -16.45
C PHE A 9 -10.19 -52.95 -17.90
N LEU A 10 -9.37 -52.26 -18.72
CA LEU A 10 -8.24 -52.81 -19.51
C LEU A 10 -7.79 -51.82 -20.62
N LEU A 11 -6.51 -51.40 -20.50
CA LEU A 11 -5.55 -50.90 -21.51
C LEU A 11 -5.37 -49.39 -21.81
N LEU A 12 -6.14 -48.48 -21.23
CA LEU A 12 -5.75 -47.10 -20.92
C LEU A 12 -6.71 -46.66 -19.80
N SER A 13 -6.21 -46.37 -18.60
CA SER A 13 -7.05 -45.90 -17.50
C SER A 13 -7.35 -44.43 -17.73
N VAL A 14 -8.42 -44.18 -18.48
CA VAL A 14 -8.98 -42.84 -18.63
C VAL A 14 -9.80 -42.54 -17.37
N LEU A 15 -9.55 -41.42 -16.72
CA LEU A 15 -10.34 -40.92 -15.61
C LEU A 15 -11.23 -39.77 -16.10
N LEU A 16 -12.44 -39.70 -15.56
CA LEU A 16 -13.40 -38.62 -15.83
C LEU A 16 -13.66 -37.87 -14.52
N ILE A 17 -13.39 -36.56 -14.54
CA ILE A 17 -13.73 -35.62 -13.48
C ILE A 17 -14.95 -34.81 -13.98
N SER A 18 -15.97 -34.66 -13.14
CA SER A 18 -17.16 -33.85 -13.42
C SER A 18 -17.34 -32.85 -12.29
N ILE A 19 -17.37 -31.56 -12.65
CA ILE A 19 -17.52 -30.42 -11.74
C ILE A 19 -18.79 -29.66 -12.14
N GLU A 20 -19.69 -29.44 -11.19
CA GLU A 20 -20.88 -28.61 -11.39
C GLU A 20 -20.62 -27.21 -10.84
N ILE A 21 -20.73 -26.20 -11.69
CA ILE A 21 -20.64 -24.78 -11.32
C ILE A 21 -22.05 -24.21 -11.29
N ASN A 22 -22.43 -23.63 -10.15
CA ASN A 22 -23.66 -22.84 -10.03
C ASN A 22 -23.35 -21.40 -10.42
N ILE A 23 -24.20 -20.83 -11.27
CA ILE A 23 -24.01 -19.48 -11.81
C ILE A 23 -25.08 -18.58 -11.23
N GLU A 24 -24.66 -17.49 -10.60
CA GLU A 24 -25.56 -16.50 -10.07
C GLU A 24 -26.26 -15.70 -11.17
N SER A 25 -27.45 -15.17 -10.86
CA SER A 25 -28.16 -14.30 -11.79
C SER A 25 -27.40 -12.97 -11.96
N PRO A 26 -27.37 -12.40 -13.17
CA PRO A 26 -26.70 -11.13 -13.40
C PRO A 26 -27.43 -10.01 -12.69
N VAL A 27 -26.67 -9.15 -12.01
CA VAL A 27 -27.14 -7.92 -11.38
C VAL A 27 -26.60 -6.75 -12.17
N ILE A 28 -27.48 -5.95 -12.77
CA ILE A 28 -27.07 -4.79 -13.59
C ILE A 28 -27.35 -3.50 -12.82
N LYS A 29 -26.32 -2.66 -12.66
CA LYS A 29 -26.41 -1.30 -12.11
C LYS A 29 -25.69 -0.34 -13.04
N GLU A 30 -26.34 0.77 -13.36
CA GLU A 30 -25.72 1.87 -14.15
C GLU A 30 -25.04 1.42 -15.46
N ASN A 31 -25.67 0.46 -16.17
CA ASN A 31 -25.14 -0.14 -17.41
C ASN A 31 -23.86 -0.99 -17.25
N SER A 32 -23.57 -1.46 -16.05
CA SER A 32 -22.50 -2.42 -15.76
C SER A 32 -23.02 -3.59 -14.93
N PHE A 33 -22.27 -4.69 -14.92
CA PHE A 33 -22.50 -5.80 -14.00
C PHE A 33 -22.02 -5.40 -12.60
N ALA A 34 -22.79 -5.77 -11.59
CA ALA A 34 -22.50 -5.55 -10.17
C ALA A 34 -22.31 -6.87 -9.41
N ASN A 35 -22.11 -7.98 -10.14
CA ASN A 35 -21.68 -9.24 -9.56
C ASN A 35 -20.20 -9.15 -9.20
N ASP A 36 -19.81 -9.80 -8.11
CA ASP A 36 -18.43 -9.91 -7.66
C ASP A 36 -17.67 -10.96 -8.51
N LEU A 37 -17.39 -10.59 -9.76
CA LEU A 37 -16.73 -11.42 -10.76
C LEU A 37 -15.81 -10.57 -11.64
N PRO A 38 -14.64 -11.10 -12.05
CA PRO A 38 -13.78 -10.39 -12.99
C PRO A 38 -14.48 -10.23 -14.34
N THR A 39 -14.20 -9.12 -15.02
CA THR A 39 -14.75 -8.82 -16.34
C THR A 39 -13.68 -8.89 -17.43
N LEU A 40 -14.09 -9.18 -18.66
CA LEU A 40 -13.24 -8.99 -19.83
C LEU A 40 -12.78 -7.53 -19.91
N LEU A 41 -11.50 -7.31 -20.21
CA LEU A 41 -10.88 -5.98 -20.21
C LEU A 41 -10.46 -5.49 -21.61
N THR A 42 -10.98 -6.11 -22.67
CA THR A 42 -10.63 -5.74 -24.05
C THR A 42 -11.30 -4.42 -24.43
N SER A 43 -10.49 -3.39 -24.71
CA SER A 43 -10.96 -2.04 -25.07
C SER A 43 -12.02 -2.05 -26.18
N GLY A 44 -13.13 -1.34 -25.96
CA GLY A 44 -14.25 -1.19 -26.88
C GLY A 44 -15.27 -2.34 -26.86
N GLN A 45 -14.95 -3.50 -26.28
CA GLN A 45 -15.90 -4.62 -26.15
C GLN A 45 -16.77 -4.45 -24.90
N PRO A 46 -17.97 -5.06 -24.81
CA PRO A 46 -18.80 -4.97 -23.61
C PRO A 46 -18.10 -5.54 -22.36
N LYS A 47 -18.26 -4.87 -21.20
CA LYS A 47 -17.78 -5.33 -19.89
C LYS A 47 -18.56 -6.55 -19.40
N ILE A 48 -18.20 -7.73 -19.88
CA ILE A 48 -18.88 -9.00 -19.53
C ILE A 48 -18.08 -9.75 -18.45
N PRO A 49 -18.71 -10.12 -17.32
CA PRO A 49 -18.08 -10.99 -16.32
C PRO A 49 -17.83 -12.41 -16.82
N TYR A 50 -16.82 -13.04 -16.25
CA TYR A 50 -16.53 -14.46 -16.44
C TYR A 50 -16.23 -15.12 -15.10
N ILE A 51 -16.35 -16.44 -15.04
CA ILE A 51 -16.07 -17.22 -13.82
C ILE A 51 -14.72 -17.90 -14.00
N PRO A 52 -13.66 -17.48 -13.28
CA PRO A 52 -12.40 -18.20 -13.24
C PRO A 52 -12.57 -19.47 -12.40
N VAL A 53 -12.23 -20.62 -12.98
CA VAL A 53 -12.34 -21.94 -12.35
C VAL A 53 -10.96 -22.57 -12.26
N LYS A 54 -10.64 -23.13 -11.09
CA LYS A 54 -9.44 -23.92 -10.84
C LYS A 54 -9.83 -25.32 -10.41
N ILE A 55 -9.40 -26.33 -11.17
CA ILE A 55 -9.67 -27.75 -10.88
C ILE A 55 -8.37 -28.41 -10.48
N LEU A 56 -8.33 -28.98 -9.28
CA LEU A 56 -7.20 -29.79 -8.83
C LEU A 56 -7.22 -31.13 -9.57
N LEU A 57 -6.21 -31.38 -10.40
CA LEU A 57 -6.06 -32.66 -11.07
C LEU A 57 -5.55 -33.71 -10.07
N PRO A 58 -6.05 -34.96 -10.08
CA PRO A 58 -5.48 -36.01 -9.26
C PRO A 58 -4.00 -36.24 -9.60
N MET A 59 -3.24 -36.68 -8.60
CA MET A 59 -1.80 -36.90 -8.77
C MET A 59 -1.49 -37.88 -9.93
N GLY A 60 -0.66 -37.45 -10.87
CA GLY A 60 -0.28 -38.16 -12.09
C GLY A 60 -1.28 -38.07 -13.24
N GLU A 61 -2.42 -37.40 -13.09
CA GLU A 61 -3.43 -37.30 -14.16
C GLU A 61 -3.18 -36.08 -15.05
N LYS A 62 -2.87 -36.34 -16.33
CA LYS A 62 -2.69 -35.32 -17.36
C LYS A 62 -3.98 -35.11 -18.13
N VAL A 63 -4.32 -33.85 -18.43
CA VAL A 63 -5.52 -33.50 -19.19
C VAL A 63 -5.41 -34.00 -20.63
N ASN A 64 -6.42 -34.73 -21.08
CA ASN A 64 -6.59 -35.16 -22.47
C ASN A 64 -7.62 -34.28 -23.20
N SER A 65 -8.78 -34.04 -22.58
CA SER A 65 -9.80 -33.14 -23.14
C SER A 65 -10.71 -32.55 -22.07
N VAL A 66 -11.22 -31.35 -22.34
CA VAL A 66 -12.21 -30.65 -21.51
C VAL A 66 -13.44 -30.35 -22.34
N GLU A 67 -14.62 -30.67 -21.82
CA GLU A 67 -15.91 -30.30 -22.39
C GLU A 67 -16.72 -29.56 -21.33
N VAL A 68 -17.33 -28.43 -21.69
CA VAL A 68 -18.24 -27.68 -20.81
C VAL A 68 -19.65 -27.74 -21.38
N VAL A 69 -20.60 -28.18 -20.55
CA VAL A 69 -22.01 -28.31 -20.90
C VAL A 69 -22.84 -27.36 -20.05
N PHE A 70 -23.41 -26.34 -20.68
CA PHE A 70 -24.37 -25.45 -20.04
C PHE A 70 -25.78 -26.07 -20.07
N GLN A 71 -26.59 -25.78 -19.04
CA GLN A 71 -27.98 -26.24 -18.99
C GLN A 71 -28.78 -25.73 -20.21
N GLN A 72 -29.77 -26.49 -20.69
CA GLN A 72 -30.57 -26.09 -21.85
C GLN A 72 -31.52 -24.90 -21.59
N ASN A 73 -31.96 -24.71 -20.36
CA ASN A 73 -32.83 -23.59 -20.00
C ASN A 73 -31.96 -22.33 -19.82
N ARG A 74 -32.23 -21.31 -20.61
CA ARG A 74 -31.60 -19.98 -20.51
C ARG A 74 -32.58 -18.99 -19.91
N SER A 75 -32.08 -18.19 -18.99
CA SER A 75 -32.78 -17.01 -18.48
C SER A 75 -32.36 -15.79 -19.31
N SER A 76 -33.19 -14.75 -19.35
CA SER A 76 -32.90 -13.52 -20.10
C SER A 76 -33.32 -12.26 -19.36
N LEU A 77 -32.59 -11.17 -19.64
CA LEU A 77 -32.92 -9.80 -19.29
C LEU A 77 -32.93 -8.97 -20.56
N GLU A 78 -33.99 -8.18 -20.77
CA GLU A 78 -34.17 -7.32 -21.93
C GLU A 78 -34.10 -5.84 -21.53
N ASN A 79 -33.91 -4.97 -22.53
CA ASN A 79 -33.75 -3.53 -22.37
C ASN A 79 -32.51 -3.15 -21.55
N ILE A 80 -31.43 -3.90 -21.74
CA ILE A 80 -30.14 -3.67 -21.08
C ILE A 80 -29.16 -3.08 -22.09
N TYR A 81 -28.44 -2.05 -21.66
CA TYR A 81 -27.23 -1.59 -22.30
C TYR A 81 -26.06 -1.89 -21.37
N ILE A 82 -25.01 -2.52 -21.90
CA ILE A 82 -23.74 -2.70 -21.20
C ILE A 82 -22.73 -1.76 -21.85
N GLU A 83 -22.01 -1.01 -21.04
CA GLU A 83 -20.98 -0.11 -21.53
C GLU A 83 -19.71 -0.84 -22.01
N PRO A 84 -18.96 -0.27 -22.96
CA PRO A 84 -17.70 -0.84 -23.41
C PRO A 84 -16.58 -0.68 -22.37
N CYS A 85 -15.66 -1.63 -22.35
CA CYS A 85 -14.41 -1.53 -21.61
C CYS A 85 -13.60 -0.35 -22.15
N ARG A 86 -13.08 0.47 -21.24
CA ARG A 86 -12.20 1.59 -21.61
C ARG A 86 -10.79 1.07 -21.87
N GLN A 87 -10.01 1.83 -22.63
CA GLN A 87 -8.62 1.49 -22.84
C GLN A 87 -7.85 1.67 -21.53
N ILE A 88 -7.27 0.58 -21.04
CA ILE A 88 -6.35 0.57 -19.89
C ILE A 88 -5.18 1.53 -20.17
N GLN A 89 -4.79 2.29 -19.14
CA GLN A 89 -3.70 3.26 -19.20
C GLN A 89 -2.73 3.06 -18.04
N PRO A 90 -1.44 3.43 -18.20
CA PRO A 90 -0.54 3.51 -17.06
C PRO A 90 -0.98 4.67 -16.16
N ILE A 91 -0.91 4.50 -14.84
CA ILE A 91 -1.37 5.48 -13.86
C ILE A 91 -0.71 6.85 -14.09
N SER A 92 0.59 6.90 -14.35
CA SER A 92 1.33 8.15 -14.58
C SER A 92 1.24 8.70 -16.02
N GLY A 93 0.42 8.13 -16.92
CA GLY A 93 0.47 8.43 -18.36
C GLY A 93 -0.79 9.00 -19.03
N ALA A 94 -1.84 9.37 -18.29
CA ALA A 94 -3.11 9.76 -18.92
C ALA A 94 -3.33 11.29 -19.00
N PHE A 95 -2.93 11.90 -20.11
CA PHE A 95 -3.38 13.27 -20.49
C PHE A 95 -4.13 13.30 -21.83
N LYS A 96 -4.19 12.17 -22.55
CA LYS A 96 -4.96 12.05 -23.79
C LYS A 96 -6.03 10.99 -23.63
N ILE A 97 -7.26 11.44 -23.79
CA ILE A 97 -8.48 10.65 -23.87
C ILE A 97 -8.32 9.64 -25.02
N PRO A 98 -8.31 8.32 -24.76
CA PRO A 98 -8.80 7.39 -25.75
C PRO A 98 -10.28 7.68 -25.91
N GLU A 99 -10.73 7.97 -27.13
CA GLU A 99 -12.17 7.92 -27.44
C GLU A 99 -12.75 6.61 -26.87
N ILE A 100 -14.05 6.58 -26.59
CA ILE A 100 -14.77 5.36 -26.21
C ILE A 100 -15.36 4.76 -27.51
N PRO A 101 -14.59 4.20 -28.47
CA PRO A 101 -15.25 3.54 -29.56
C PRO A 101 -15.79 2.23 -29.01
N GLU A 102 -17.11 2.12 -28.98
CA GLU A 102 -17.74 0.82 -29.10
C GLU A 102 -17.04 0.08 -30.25
N ASP A 103 -16.60 -1.14 -29.99
CA ASP A 103 -16.17 -2.02 -31.05
C ASP A 103 -17.40 -2.35 -31.90
N TRP A 104 -17.55 -1.66 -33.03
CA TRP A 104 -18.69 -1.85 -33.94
C TRP A 104 -18.74 -3.26 -34.55
N THR A 105 -17.66 -4.05 -34.45
CA THR A 105 -17.70 -5.48 -34.78
C THR A 105 -18.43 -6.31 -33.73
N VAL A 106 -18.71 -5.74 -32.55
CA VAL A 106 -19.57 -6.32 -31.50
C VAL A 106 -20.88 -5.54 -31.39
N TYR A 107 -20.84 -4.24 -31.10
CA TYR A 107 -22.03 -3.41 -30.89
C TYR A 107 -22.92 -3.27 -32.13
N GLY A 108 -22.35 -3.32 -33.33
CA GLY A 108 -23.09 -3.23 -34.59
C GLY A 108 -23.74 -4.53 -35.06
N ASN A 109 -23.48 -5.66 -34.39
CA ASN A 109 -23.87 -6.99 -34.85
C ASN A 109 -24.99 -7.59 -33.97
N ASP A 110 -26.01 -8.18 -34.60
CA ASP A 110 -27.08 -8.96 -33.92
C ASP A 110 -26.57 -10.38 -33.60
N GLU A 111 -25.54 -10.45 -32.76
CA GLU A 111 -24.94 -11.68 -32.27
C GLU A 111 -24.70 -11.58 -30.76
N PHE A 112 -24.68 -12.72 -30.07
CA PHE A 112 -24.36 -12.79 -28.66
C PHE A 112 -22.83 -12.81 -28.45
N PHE A 113 -22.34 -11.98 -27.52
CA PHE A 113 -20.94 -11.84 -27.12
C PHE A 113 -20.75 -12.18 -25.62
N PRO A 114 -19.63 -12.82 -25.23
CA PRO A 114 -18.60 -13.41 -26.08
C PRO A 114 -19.10 -14.68 -26.79
N LYS A 115 -18.53 -14.98 -27.97
CA LYS A 115 -18.94 -16.15 -28.77
C LYS A 115 -18.55 -17.47 -28.13
N ASP A 116 -17.35 -17.52 -27.56
CA ASP A 116 -16.83 -18.70 -26.90
C ASP A 116 -17.54 -18.92 -25.57
N GLU A 117 -17.83 -20.17 -25.24
CA GLU A 117 -18.53 -20.55 -24.01
C GLU A 117 -17.56 -20.68 -22.82
N TYR A 118 -16.29 -20.98 -23.10
CA TYR A 118 -15.20 -21.08 -22.13
C TYR A 118 -13.84 -20.93 -22.81
N ASN A 119 -12.80 -20.66 -22.02
CA ASN A 119 -11.39 -20.64 -22.44
C ASN A 119 -10.57 -21.56 -21.51
N ILE A 120 -9.72 -22.41 -22.08
CA ILE A 120 -8.80 -23.26 -21.30
C ILE A 120 -7.45 -22.55 -21.29
N LEU A 121 -7.00 -22.14 -20.11
CA LEU A 121 -5.76 -21.38 -19.95
C LEU A 121 -4.52 -22.28 -19.87
N GLY A 122 -4.71 -23.57 -19.63
CA GLY A 122 -3.65 -24.56 -19.49
C GLY A 122 -3.59 -25.12 -18.07
N THR A 123 -2.43 -25.66 -17.72
CA THR A 123 -2.15 -26.10 -16.35
C THR A 123 -1.04 -25.28 -15.72
N GLN A 124 -1.10 -25.15 -14.40
CA GLN A 124 -0.11 -24.52 -13.54
C GLN A 124 0.12 -25.45 -12.35
N ARG A 125 1.27 -25.32 -11.69
CA ARG A 125 1.63 -26.16 -10.55
C ARG A 125 1.98 -25.30 -9.35
N LEU A 126 1.54 -25.73 -8.18
CA LEU A 126 1.92 -25.10 -6.91
C LEU A 126 2.24 -26.19 -5.91
N ASN A 127 3.46 -26.17 -5.35
CA ASN A 127 3.88 -27.12 -4.31
C ASN A 127 3.69 -28.60 -4.70
N GLY A 128 3.87 -28.92 -5.98
CA GLY A 128 3.66 -30.26 -6.55
C GLY A 128 2.19 -30.65 -6.83
N PHE A 129 1.22 -29.75 -6.59
CA PHE A 129 -0.18 -29.93 -6.95
C PHE A 129 -0.45 -29.28 -8.30
N GLU A 130 -1.18 -29.97 -9.18
CA GLU A 130 -1.44 -29.52 -10.55
C GLU A 130 -2.87 -29.02 -10.73
N PHE A 131 -3.01 -27.83 -11.29
CA PHE A 131 -4.27 -27.13 -11.47
C PHE A 131 -4.58 -27.00 -12.96
N LEU A 132 -5.79 -27.39 -13.35
CA LEU A 132 -6.36 -27.02 -14.63
C LEU A 132 -7.12 -25.70 -14.47
N LEU A 133 -6.76 -24.70 -15.27
CA LEU A 133 -7.32 -23.36 -15.23
C LEU A 133 -8.26 -23.13 -16.42
N ILE A 134 -9.50 -22.73 -16.13
CA ILE A 134 -10.56 -22.51 -17.13
C ILE A 134 -11.29 -21.20 -16.80
N ASN A 135 -11.58 -20.39 -17.81
CA ASN A 135 -12.53 -19.27 -17.70
C ASN A 135 -13.86 -19.68 -18.33
N LEU A 136 -14.97 -19.56 -17.59
CA LEU A 136 -16.32 -19.79 -18.12
C LEU A 136 -16.98 -18.46 -18.49
N TYR A 137 -17.70 -18.43 -19.62
CA TYR A 137 -18.39 -17.22 -20.10
C TYR A 137 -19.93 -17.41 -20.07
N PRO A 138 -20.55 -17.46 -18.88
CA PRO A 138 -21.95 -17.83 -18.74
C PRO A 138 -22.92 -16.72 -19.15
N PHE A 139 -22.48 -15.46 -19.14
CA PHE A 139 -23.29 -14.31 -19.52
C PHE A 139 -23.01 -13.96 -20.98
N LYS A 140 -24.07 -13.85 -21.77
CA LYS A 140 -24.00 -13.48 -23.19
C LYS A 140 -24.83 -12.24 -23.45
N TYR A 141 -24.23 -11.22 -24.01
CA TYR A 141 -24.89 -9.95 -24.32
C TYR A 141 -25.04 -9.76 -25.83
N ASN A 142 -26.23 -9.36 -26.27
CA ASN A 142 -26.51 -8.93 -27.63
C ASN A 142 -26.86 -7.43 -27.64
N PRO A 143 -25.97 -6.56 -28.14
CA PRO A 143 -26.18 -5.11 -28.13
C PRO A 143 -27.38 -4.67 -28.98
N GLN A 144 -27.60 -5.29 -30.15
CA GLN A 144 -28.70 -4.90 -31.07
C GLN A 144 -30.08 -5.26 -30.51
N LYS A 145 -30.17 -6.33 -29.71
CA LYS A 145 -31.39 -6.74 -29.03
C LYS A 145 -31.56 -6.11 -27.64
N ALA A 146 -30.53 -5.44 -27.12
CA ALA A 146 -30.47 -4.98 -25.74
C ALA A 146 -30.81 -6.12 -24.75
N GLU A 147 -30.24 -7.31 -24.99
CA GLU A 147 -30.59 -8.55 -24.28
C GLU A 147 -29.34 -9.23 -23.70
N ILE A 148 -29.43 -9.65 -22.45
CA ILE A 148 -28.48 -10.58 -21.83
C ILE A 148 -29.17 -11.92 -21.65
N ILE A 149 -28.51 -13.00 -22.03
CA ILE A 149 -28.91 -14.37 -21.70
C ILE A 149 -27.84 -15.04 -20.84
N TRP A 150 -28.26 -15.93 -19.95
CA TRP A 150 -27.34 -16.72 -19.16
C TRP A 150 -27.92 -18.08 -18.80
N ASN A 151 -27.02 -18.94 -18.32
CA ASN A 151 -27.33 -20.25 -17.78
C ASN A 151 -27.08 -20.26 -16.28
N GLU A 152 -27.94 -20.92 -15.51
CA GLU A 152 -27.81 -21.01 -14.03
C GLU A 152 -26.83 -22.10 -13.59
N LYS A 153 -26.45 -22.99 -14.53
CA LYS A 153 -25.55 -24.13 -14.27
C LYS A 153 -24.67 -24.46 -15.46
N ALA A 154 -23.43 -24.82 -15.16
CA ALA A 154 -22.48 -25.43 -16.10
C ALA A 154 -21.90 -26.71 -15.49
N GLU A 155 -21.70 -27.74 -16.32
CA GLU A 155 -20.97 -28.95 -15.97
C GLU A 155 -19.66 -28.99 -16.76
N ILE A 156 -18.52 -29.05 -16.07
CA ILE A 156 -17.20 -29.22 -16.66
C ILE A 156 -16.83 -30.70 -16.58
N LEU A 157 -16.57 -31.30 -17.74
CA LEU A 157 -16.13 -32.68 -17.90
C LEU A 157 -14.66 -32.68 -18.32
N VAL A 158 -13.78 -33.15 -17.42
CA VAL A 158 -12.35 -33.27 -17.68
C VAL A 158 -12.01 -34.74 -17.83
N ILE A 159 -11.52 -35.10 -19.01
CA ILE A 159 -11.01 -36.44 -19.32
C ILE A 159 -9.50 -36.39 -19.16
N THR A 160 -8.95 -37.24 -18.31
CA THR A 160 -7.52 -37.33 -18.03
C THR A 160 -6.97 -38.71 -18.34
N GLU A 161 -5.66 -38.78 -18.51
CA GLU A 161 -4.89 -40.01 -18.57
C GLU A 161 -3.71 -39.96 -17.61
N PHE A 162 -3.39 -41.10 -17.00
CA PHE A 162 -2.25 -41.19 -16.10
C PHE A 162 -0.93 -41.05 -16.87
N ASP A 163 -0.13 -40.06 -16.49
CA ASP A 163 1.22 -39.80 -16.98
C ASP A 163 2.23 -40.03 -15.85
N HIS A 164 3.08 -41.04 -16.04
CA HIS A 164 4.09 -41.41 -15.04
C HIS A 164 5.16 -40.33 -14.85
N LEU A 165 5.52 -39.56 -15.89
CA LEU A 165 6.54 -38.52 -15.77
C LEU A 165 6.00 -37.36 -14.93
N LEU A 166 4.76 -36.96 -15.21
CA LEU A 166 4.05 -35.96 -14.40
C LEU A 166 3.93 -36.41 -12.94
N TYR A 167 3.57 -37.68 -12.69
CA TYR A 167 3.49 -38.22 -11.34
C TYR A 167 4.81 -38.10 -10.56
N GLU A 168 5.94 -38.45 -11.19
CA GLU A 168 7.26 -38.35 -10.55
C GLU A 168 7.67 -36.90 -10.32
N GLU A 169 7.35 -36.01 -11.25
CA GLU A 169 7.60 -34.57 -11.13
C GLU A 169 6.79 -33.96 -9.98
N GLN A 170 5.48 -34.18 -9.95
CA GLN A 170 4.62 -33.78 -8.83
C GLN A 170 5.14 -34.35 -7.51
N ASN A 171 5.49 -35.64 -7.46
CA ASN A 171 6.03 -36.26 -6.26
C ASN A 171 7.32 -35.57 -5.78
N LYS A 172 8.18 -35.13 -6.70
CA LYS A 172 9.43 -34.43 -6.39
C LYS A 172 9.15 -33.12 -5.64
N TYR A 173 8.24 -32.30 -6.15
CA TYR A 173 7.90 -30.99 -5.61
C TYR A 173 6.81 -31.01 -4.53
N LEU A 174 6.15 -32.14 -4.32
CA LEU A 174 5.02 -32.22 -3.40
C LEU A 174 5.42 -31.81 -1.97
N LEU A 175 4.87 -30.69 -1.51
CA LEU A 175 4.91 -30.25 -0.12
C LEU A 175 3.52 -30.41 0.48
N LYS A 176 3.32 -31.53 1.19
CA LYS A 176 2.00 -31.90 1.73
C LYS A 176 1.97 -31.71 3.25
N ASN A 177 1.45 -30.57 3.69
CA ASN A 177 1.18 -30.26 5.09
C ASN A 177 -0.19 -29.57 5.22
N GLU A 178 -0.68 -29.41 6.45
CA GLU A 178 -2.00 -28.84 6.73
C GLU A 178 -2.16 -27.42 6.15
N ARG A 179 -1.12 -26.58 6.24
CA ARG A 179 -1.13 -25.22 5.72
C ARG A 179 -1.30 -25.22 4.20
N THR A 180 -0.48 -25.98 3.47
CA THR A 180 -0.58 -26.09 2.01
C THR A 180 -1.93 -26.65 1.57
N GLU A 181 -2.44 -27.69 2.25
CA GLU A 181 -3.75 -28.26 1.93
C GLU A 181 -4.89 -27.25 2.15
N ASN A 182 -4.82 -26.46 3.22
CA ASN A 182 -5.79 -25.39 3.50
C ASN A 182 -5.74 -24.30 2.41
N THR A 183 -4.55 -23.83 2.03
CA THR A 183 -4.38 -22.86 0.94
C THR A 183 -5.00 -23.37 -0.36
N ILE A 184 -4.68 -24.60 -0.76
CA ILE A 184 -5.20 -25.17 -2.01
C ILE A 184 -6.72 -25.33 -1.96
N SER A 185 -7.26 -25.79 -0.83
CA SER A 185 -8.70 -26.00 -0.68
C SER A 185 -9.54 -24.73 -0.82
N ARG A 186 -8.95 -23.54 -0.61
CA ARG A 186 -9.62 -22.23 -0.68
C ARG A 186 -10.00 -21.83 -2.12
N PHE A 187 -9.27 -22.34 -3.12
CA PHE A 187 -9.39 -21.85 -4.49
C PHE A 187 -9.74 -22.91 -5.54
N VAL A 188 -9.95 -24.17 -5.14
CA VAL A 188 -10.30 -25.26 -6.06
C VAL A 188 -11.73 -25.74 -5.87
N GLU A 189 -12.36 -26.12 -6.98
CA GLU A 189 -13.76 -26.60 -6.98
C GLU A 189 -13.91 -28.03 -6.43
N ASN A 190 -12.81 -28.79 -6.36
CA ASN A 190 -12.79 -30.20 -6.00
C ASN A 190 -11.71 -30.55 -4.96
N PRO A 191 -11.78 -29.97 -3.74
CA PRO A 191 -10.75 -30.16 -2.72
C PRO A 191 -10.55 -31.63 -2.31
N GLU A 192 -11.52 -32.52 -2.56
CA GLU A 192 -11.35 -33.96 -2.33
C GLU A 192 -10.19 -34.59 -3.12
N ALA A 193 -9.77 -33.98 -4.23
CA ALA A 193 -8.65 -34.45 -5.04
C ALA A 193 -7.30 -34.40 -4.29
N LEU A 194 -7.19 -33.59 -3.22
CA LEU A 194 -6.04 -33.56 -2.30
C LEU A 194 -5.71 -34.96 -1.72
N THR A 195 -6.72 -35.82 -1.58
CA THR A 195 -6.55 -37.19 -1.05
C THR A 195 -5.78 -38.11 -1.99
N THR A 196 -5.64 -37.73 -3.27
CA THR A 196 -4.89 -38.50 -4.28
C THR A 196 -3.39 -38.26 -4.20
N TYR A 197 -2.97 -37.11 -3.69
CA TYR A 197 -1.56 -36.73 -3.56
C TYR A 197 -0.90 -37.48 -2.41
N ARG A 198 0.18 -38.20 -2.73
CA ARG A 198 0.96 -38.98 -1.76
C ARG A 198 2.44 -38.72 -2.00
N LYS A 199 3.11 -38.17 -0.99
CA LYS A 199 4.56 -38.03 -1.02
C LYS A 199 5.21 -39.40 -0.86
N HIS A 200 6.03 -39.76 -1.82
CA HIS A 200 6.95 -40.89 -1.78
C HIS A 200 8.38 -40.37 -1.57
N SER A 201 9.23 -41.18 -0.94
CA SER A 201 10.62 -40.80 -0.68
C SER A 201 11.36 -40.50 -1.97
N VAL A 202 11.95 -39.31 -2.04
CA VAL A 202 12.82 -38.86 -3.13
C VAL A 202 14.23 -38.79 -2.56
N ASN A 203 15.19 -39.48 -3.20
CA ASN A 203 16.60 -39.35 -2.84
C ASN A 203 17.18 -38.19 -3.65
N LEU A 204 17.65 -37.15 -2.96
CA LEU A 204 18.42 -36.07 -3.57
C LEU A 204 19.90 -36.30 -3.27
N GLU A 205 20.72 -36.37 -4.30
CA GLU A 205 22.18 -36.50 -4.17
C GLU A 205 22.84 -35.15 -4.48
N ARG A 206 22.86 -34.23 -3.49
CA ARG A 206 23.69 -33.00 -3.51
C ARG A 206 24.13 -32.64 -2.10
N ASP A 207 25.30 -32.02 -2.00
CA ASP A 207 25.91 -31.58 -0.73
C ASP A 207 25.50 -30.15 -0.32
N LEU A 208 25.00 -29.34 -1.25
CA LEU A 208 24.55 -27.96 -1.01
C LEU A 208 23.16 -27.72 -1.63
N PRO A 209 22.16 -27.33 -0.82
CA PRO A 209 22.20 -27.28 0.65
C PRO A 209 22.18 -28.67 1.28
N ASP A 210 22.72 -28.79 2.51
CA ASP A 210 22.73 -30.05 3.26
C ASP A 210 21.31 -30.38 3.75
N PRO A 211 20.67 -31.47 3.26
CA PRO A 211 19.32 -31.85 3.67
C PRO A 211 19.23 -32.27 5.16
N SER A 212 20.36 -32.52 5.83
CA SER A 212 20.41 -32.81 7.27
C SER A 212 20.41 -31.56 8.16
N ASP A 213 20.53 -30.38 7.56
CA ASP A 213 20.50 -29.06 8.19
C ASP A 213 19.46 -28.17 7.48
N PRO A 214 18.14 -28.40 7.70
CA PRO A 214 17.08 -27.69 6.99
C PRO A 214 16.71 -26.32 7.59
N TYR A 215 16.21 -25.43 6.72
CA TYR A 215 15.83 -24.06 7.06
C TYR A 215 14.51 -23.68 6.40
N SER A 216 13.64 -23.01 7.17
CA SER A 216 12.38 -22.48 6.66
C SER A 216 12.55 -21.13 5.95
N MET A 217 13.66 -20.44 6.23
CA MET A 217 14.07 -19.23 5.53
C MET A 217 15.54 -19.30 5.13
N ILE A 218 15.85 -18.88 3.90
CA ILE A 218 17.23 -18.65 3.46
C ILE A 218 17.42 -17.20 3.06
N ILE A 219 18.60 -16.66 3.35
CA ILE A 219 19.04 -15.35 2.89
C ILE A 219 20.17 -15.58 1.90
N ILE A 220 20.02 -15.08 0.67
CA ILE A 220 21.07 -15.17 -0.35
C ILE A 220 21.75 -13.81 -0.41
N THR A 221 23.05 -13.77 -0.18
CA THR A 221 23.86 -12.53 -0.21
C THR A 221 25.32 -12.83 -0.57
N ASN A 222 26.18 -11.82 -0.63
CA ASN A 222 27.63 -12.02 -0.76
C ASN A 222 28.31 -12.08 0.62
N GLU A 223 29.60 -12.43 0.64
CA GLU A 223 30.39 -12.57 1.86
C GLU A 223 30.66 -11.25 2.59
N ASP A 224 30.64 -10.12 1.86
CA ASP A 224 30.91 -8.80 2.43
C ASP A 224 29.72 -8.28 3.27
N ILE A 225 28.49 -8.71 2.93
CA ILE A 225 27.25 -8.32 3.61
C ILE A 225 26.90 -9.23 4.80
N GLU A 226 27.33 -10.49 4.81
CA GLU A 226 26.97 -11.44 5.88
C GLU A 226 27.20 -10.94 7.32
N PRO A 227 28.29 -10.21 7.64
CA PRO A 227 28.47 -9.67 8.99
C PRO A 227 27.33 -8.74 9.44
N PHE A 228 26.63 -8.10 8.52
CA PHE A 228 25.50 -7.21 8.82
C PHE A 228 24.20 -7.98 9.10
N LEU A 229 24.15 -9.27 8.73
CA LEU A 229 22.99 -10.15 8.85
C LEU A 229 23.03 -11.04 10.10
N SER A 230 24.18 -11.18 10.75
CA SER A 230 24.37 -12.19 11.81
C SER A 230 23.38 -12.03 12.97
N GLU A 231 23.15 -10.79 13.43
CA GLU A 231 22.17 -10.50 14.50
C GLU A 231 20.74 -10.79 14.05
N PHE A 232 20.38 -10.41 12.82
CA PHE A 232 19.06 -10.68 12.26
C PHE A 232 18.77 -12.18 12.15
N VAL A 233 19.76 -12.96 11.72
CA VAL A 233 19.65 -14.42 11.64
C VAL A 233 19.46 -15.03 13.02
N GLU A 234 20.22 -14.60 14.03
CA GLU A 234 20.05 -15.08 15.42
C GLU A 234 18.65 -14.71 15.94
N TRP A 235 18.26 -13.45 15.80
CA TRP A 235 16.95 -12.92 16.19
C TRP A 235 15.79 -13.70 15.56
N LYS A 236 15.90 -14.08 14.28
CA LYS A 236 14.93 -14.94 13.59
C LYS A 236 14.87 -16.35 14.14
N ASN A 237 16.03 -16.96 14.35
CA ASN A 237 16.12 -18.32 14.87
C ASN A 237 15.53 -18.42 16.29
N GLU A 238 15.70 -17.40 17.14
CA GLU A 238 15.09 -17.32 18.47
C GLU A 238 13.55 -17.25 18.42
N ARG A 239 12.99 -16.73 17.33
CA ARG A 239 11.54 -16.59 17.09
C ARG A 239 10.94 -17.75 16.30
N GLY A 240 11.71 -18.82 16.10
CA GLY A 240 11.23 -20.04 15.45
C GLY A 240 11.22 -20.00 13.91
N VAL A 241 11.75 -18.94 13.30
CA VAL A 241 11.99 -18.90 11.84
C VAL A 241 13.41 -19.38 11.58
N LYS A 242 13.55 -20.67 11.24
CA LYS A 242 14.86 -21.31 11.09
C LYS A 242 15.57 -20.74 9.86
N THR A 243 16.61 -19.93 10.08
CA THR A 243 17.21 -19.05 9.06
C THR A 243 18.70 -19.30 8.85
N LYS A 244 19.17 -19.27 7.58
CA LYS A 244 20.59 -19.34 7.21
C LYS A 244 20.94 -18.48 6.01
N VAL A 245 22.16 -17.92 6.04
CA VAL A 245 22.78 -17.21 4.92
C VAL A 245 23.48 -18.20 3.98
N PHE A 246 23.33 -17.99 2.68
CA PHE A 246 24.06 -18.68 1.62
C PHE A 246 24.74 -17.67 0.71
N TYR A 247 25.99 -17.94 0.35
CA TYR A 247 26.81 -17.01 -0.42
C TYR A 247 26.59 -17.15 -1.92
N THR A 248 26.50 -16.02 -2.60
CA THR A 248 26.42 -15.96 -4.06
C THR A 248 27.60 -16.66 -4.72
N SER A 249 28.82 -16.51 -4.20
CA SER A 249 30.02 -17.19 -4.73
C SER A 249 29.88 -18.72 -4.70
N GLU A 250 29.43 -19.29 -3.58
CA GLU A 250 29.23 -20.74 -3.41
C GLU A 250 28.12 -21.26 -4.34
N ILE A 251 27.05 -20.48 -4.50
CA ILE A 251 25.96 -20.77 -5.43
C ILE A 251 26.50 -20.75 -6.87
N TYR A 252 27.25 -19.72 -7.24
CA TYR A 252 27.76 -19.53 -8.61
C TYR A 252 28.75 -20.62 -9.03
N ASP A 253 29.53 -21.14 -8.08
CA ASP A 253 30.48 -22.23 -8.28
C ASP A 253 29.80 -23.61 -8.31
N SER A 254 28.69 -23.79 -7.57
CA SER A 254 28.00 -25.08 -7.44
C SER A 254 26.91 -25.32 -8.48
N MET A 255 26.36 -24.26 -9.08
CA MET A 255 25.24 -24.33 -10.03
C MET A 255 25.68 -24.13 -11.48
N THR A 256 25.03 -24.86 -12.39
CA THR A 256 25.36 -24.88 -13.82
C THR A 256 24.60 -23.87 -14.67
N GLY A 257 23.58 -23.19 -14.11
CA GLY A 257 22.73 -22.22 -14.80
C GLY A 257 23.50 -21.23 -15.69
N ARG A 258 22.84 -20.74 -16.75
CA ARG A 258 23.45 -19.94 -17.84
C ARG A 258 24.03 -18.62 -17.33
N ASP A 259 23.35 -18.02 -16.36
CA ASP A 259 23.74 -16.77 -15.71
C ASP A 259 23.54 -16.85 -14.18
N ASN A 260 23.91 -15.79 -13.47
CA ASN A 260 23.87 -15.76 -12.01
C ASN A 260 22.43 -15.81 -11.45
N ALA A 261 21.45 -15.22 -12.13
CA ALA A 261 20.06 -15.26 -11.70
C ALA A 261 19.48 -16.68 -11.85
N GLU A 262 19.78 -17.40 -12.94
CA GLU A 262 19.39 -18.81 -13.10
C GLU A 262 20.08 -19.70 -12.08
N LYS A 263 21.37 -19.47 -11.77
CA LYS A 263 22.07 -20.21 -10.72
C LYS A 263 21.46 -20.00 -9.33
N ILE A 264 21.00 -18.79 -9.00
CA ILE A 264 20.27 -18.52 -7.75
C ILE A 264 18.94 -19.26 -7.73
N LYS A 265 18.15 -19.20 -8.81
CA LYS A 265 16.87 -19.94 -8.92
C LYS A 265 17.08 -21.45 -8.80
N ASP A 266 18.09 -21.99 -9.47
CA ASP A 266 18.47 -23.41 -9.38
C ASP A 266 18.79 -23.80 -7.93
N PHE A 267 19.55 -22.96 -7.23
CA PHE A 267 19.86 -23.19 -5.82
C PHE A 267 18.61 -23.17 -4.93
N ILE A 268 17.73 -22.20 -5.10
CA ILE A 268 16.46 -22.11 -4.37
C ILE A 268 15.61 -23.37 -4.63
N ASN A 269 15.52 -23.81 -5.89
CA ASN A 269 14.84 -25.04 -6.26
C ASN A 269 15.45 -26.26 -5.55
N TYR A 270 16.78 -26.39 -5.52
CA TYR A 270 17.44 -27.45 -4.76
C TYR A 270 17.15 -27.38 -3.26
N ALA A 271 17.15 -26.19 -2.67
CA ALA A 271 16.83 -25.98 -1.25
C ALA A 271 15.39 -26.38 -0.93
N TYR A 272 14.45 -25.94 -1.75
CA TYR A 272 13.03 -26.31 -1.64
C TYR A 272 12.87 -27.84 -1.62
N LEU A 273 13.47 -28.52 -2.59
CA LEU A 273 13.40 -29.97 -2.73
C LEU A 273 14.07 -30.70 -1.57
N ALA A 274 15.24 -30.24 -1.14
CA ALA A 274 15.99 -30.82 -0.02
C ALA A 274 15.21 -30.74 1.29
N TYR A 275 14.47 -29.64 1.50
CA TYR A 275 13.81 -29.34 2.76
C TYR A 275 12.33 -29.74 2.82
N ALA A 276 11.68 -30.01 1.68
CA ALA A 276 10.24 -30.30 1.59
C ALA A 276 9.74 -31.45 2.49
N GLY A 277 10.59 -32.41 2.84
CA GLY A 277 10.25 -33.55 3.70
C GLY A 277 10.71 -33.43 5.16
N THR A 278 11.24 -32.28 5.56
CA THR A 278 11.85 -32.05 6.87
C THR A 278 10.92 -31.31 7.82
N GLU A 279 11.36 -31.08 9.07
CA GLU A 279 10.63 -30.26 10.04
C GLU A 279 10.58 -28.77 9.64
N PHE A 280 11.51 -28.33 8.79
CA PHE A 280 11.62 -26.94 8.32
C PHE A 280 11.61 -26.90 6.78
N PRO A 281 10.47 -27.14 6.13
CA PRO A 281 10.36 -26.93 4.69
C PRO A 281 10.65 -25.47 4.34
N LEU A 282 11.27 -25.22 3.19
CA LEU A 282 11.56 -23.86 2.75
C LEU A 282 10.25 -23.12 2.47
N GLU A 283 10.02 -21.99 3.15
CA GLU A 283 8.83 -21.16 3.00
C GLU A 283 9.16 -19.74 2.52
N HIS A 284 10.36 -19.26 2.84
CA HIS A 284 10.77 -17.87 2.65
C HIS A 284 12.17 -17.78 2.04
N VAL A 285 12.35 -16.86 1.09
CA VAL A 285 13.66 -16.44 0.59
C VAL A 285 13.79 -14.94 0.71
N ILE A 286 14.92 -14.48 1.22
CA ILE A 286 15.33 -13.08 1.20
C ILE A 286 16.49 -12.92 0.22
N LEU A 287 16.33 -12.02 -0.74
CA LEU A 287 17.42 -11.48 -1.55
C LEU A 287 18.10 -10.39 -0.72
N GLY A 288 19.21 -10.74 -0.07
CA GLY A 288 19.88 -9.92 0.94
C GLY A 288 20.86 -8.94 0.32
N GLY A 289 20.35 -7.93 -0.39
CA GLY A 289 21.13 -6.89 -1.02
C GLY A 289 20.42 -6.31 -2.23
N ASP A 290 20.90 -5.16 -2.67
CA ASP A 290 20.41 -4.50 -3.87
C ASP A 290 20.81 -5.21 -5.18
N ASP A 291 20.48 -4.65 -6.35
CA ASP A 291 20.69 -5.29 -7.65
C ASP A 291 22.16 -5.50 -8.03
N GLU A 292 23.06 -4.69 -7.49
CA GLU A 292 24.52 -4.81 -7.57
C GLU A 292 25.04 -6.05 -6.82
N ILE A 293 24.32 -6.48 -5.78
CA ILE A 293 24.69 -7.60 -4.92
C ILE A 293 23.96 -8.88 -5.36
N ILE A 294 22.65 -8.78 -5.60
CA ILE A 294 21.79 -9.88 -6.01
C ILE A 294 21.11 -9.56 -7.33
N PRO A 295 21.45 -10.29 -8.41
CA PRO A 295 21.03 -9.94 -9.75
C PRO A 295 19.50 -9.96 -9.92
N ILE A 296 19.01 -9.03 -10.72
CA ILE A 296 17.64 -9.02 -11.24
C ILE A 296 17.47 -10.11 -12.30
N ARG A 297 16.27 -10.70 -12.38
CA ARG A 297 15.76 -11.30 -13.62
C ARG A 297 14.83 -10.32 -14.32
N GLY A 298 15.25 -9.84 -15.50
CA GLY A 298 14.38 -9.10 -16.39
C GLY A 298 13.48 -10.03 -17.19
N VAL A 299 12.21 -9.67 -17.35
CA VAL A 299 11.23 -10.41 -18.15
C VAL A 299 10.64 -9.54 -19.26
N TYR A 300 10.24 -10.19 -20.35
CA TYR A 300 9.57 -9.54 -21.46
C TYR A 300 8.08 -9.45 -21.24
N ILE A 301 7.51 -8.28 -21.48
CA ILE A 301 6.07 -8.12 -21.54
C ILE A 301 5.66 -7.02 -22.52
N ASN A 302 4.64 -7.32 -23.33
CA ASN A 302 4.12 -6.43 -24.35
C ASN A 302 2.61 -6.33 -24.24
N THR A 303 2.12 -5.16 -23.89
CA THR A 303 0.68 -4.91 -23.74
C THR A 303 -0.12 -5.08 -25.04
N GLY A 304 0.54 -5.12 -26.20
CA GLY A 304 -0.11 -5.09 -27.52
C GLY A 304 -0.71 -3.71 -27.87
N HIS A 305 -0.57 -2.73 -26.98
CA HIS A 305 -1.20 -1.41 -27.07
C HIS A 305 -0.20 -0.25 -26.94
N GLY A 306 1.07 -0.49 -27.30
CA GLY A 306 2.09 0.55 -27.43
C GLY A 306 3.08 0.64 -26.26
N THR A 307 2.88 -0.14 -25.20
CA THR A 307 3.83 -0.27 -24.09
C THR A 307 4.45 -1.66 -24.09
N VAL A 308 5.78 -1.69 -24.16
CA VAL A 308 6.62 -2.90 -24.15
C VAL A 308 7.73 -2.68 -23.15
N ASP A 309 7.95 -3.64 -22.26
CA ASP A 309 9.17 -3.73 -21.46
C ASP A 309 9.92 -5.00 -21.88
N HIS A 310 11.21 -4.84 -22.16
CA HIS A 310 12.07 -5.94 -22.59
C HIS A 310 12.87 -6.55 -21.43
N ASN A 311 12.83 -5.91 -20.25
CA ASN A 311 13.66 -6.25 -19.12
C ASN A 311 13.00 -5.78 -17.80
N LEU A 312 11.72 -6.11 -17.62
CA LEU A 312 10.96 -5.77 -16.42
C LEU A 312 11.55 -6.54 -15.21
N PRO A 313 12.05 -5.86 -14.15
CA PRO A 313 12.58 -6.52 -12.97
C PRO A 313 11.50 -7.33 -12.25
N CYS A 314 11.74 -8.63 -12.08
CA CYS A 314 10.74 -9.58 -11.62
C CYS A 314 11.34 -10.55 -10.58
N ASP A 315 11.21 -10.22 -9.29
CA ASP A 315 11.65 -11.12 -8.21
C ASP A 315 10.73 -12.35 -8.07
N LEU A 316 9.51 -12.32 -8.63
CA LEU A 316 8.61 -13.49 -8.73
C LEU A 316 9.29 -14.68 -9.42
N TYR A 317 10.23 -14.42 -10.35
CA TYR A 317 11.04 -15.43 -11.01
C TYR A 317 11.70 -16.43 -10.03
N TYR A 318 12.14 -15.93 -8.86
CA TYR A 318 12.78 -16.74 -7.83
C TYR A 318 11.81 -17.55 -6.98
N SER A 319 10.52 -17.19 -6.98
CA SER A 319 9.48 -17.90 -6.23
C SER A 319 8.72 -18.97 -7.00
N CYS A 320 8.65 -18.87 -8.34
CA CYS A 320 8.02 -19.87 -9.21
C CYS A 320 9.07 -20.92 -9.63
N LEU A 321 9.03 -22.10 -9.03
CA LEU A 321 10.05 -23.15 -9.12
C LEU A 321 9.72 -24.22 -10.18
N ASP A 322 8.54 -24.13 -10.78
CA ASP A 322 8.06 -24.97 -11.87
C ASP A 322 8.17 -24.27 -13.24
N ASN A 323 8.24 -25.07 -14.31
CA ASN A 323 8.44 -24.68 -15.71
C ASN A 323 9.71 -23.83 -15.99
N ASP A 324 10.17 -23.84 -17.24
CA ASP A 324 11.27 -22.98 -17.68
C ASP A 324 10.71 -21.59 -18.04
N TRP A 325 11.36 -20.54 -17.54
CA TRP A 325 10.98 -19.17 -17.86
C TRP A 325 11.53 -18.68 -19.20
N ASP A 326 12.36 -19.47 -19.88
CA ASP A 326 12.78 -19.29 -21.28
C ASP A 326 12.48 -20.60 -22.06
N GLY A 327 11.23 -21.05 -22.00
CA GLY A 327 10.78 -22.33 -22.53
C GLY A 327 11.01 -22.52 -24.04
N ASN A 328 11.12 -21.42 -24.81
CA ASN A 328 11.45 -21.48 -26.23
C ASN A 328 12.98 -21.47 -26.52
N GLY A 329 13.81 -21.33 -25.49
CA GLY A 329 15.26 -21.28 -25.57
C GLY A 329 15.76 -20.14 -26.45
N ASN A 330 15.10 -18.99 -26.40
CA ASN A 330 15.42 -17.81 -27.19
C ASN A 330 16.12 -16.71 -26.36
N ASP A 331 16.41 -16.95 -25.08
CA ASP A 331 17.00 -16.03 -24.09
C ASP A 331 16.14 -14.79 -23.80
N VAL A 332 14.83 -14.87 -24.03
CA VAL A 332 13.84 -13.86 -23.66
C VAL A 332 12.91 -14.49 -22.63
N PHE A 333 12.97 -14.00 -21.39
CA PHE A 333 12.32 -14.66 -20.27
C PHE A 333 10.89 -14.15 -20.05
N GLY A 334 9.97 -15.05 -19.72
CA GLY A 334 8.62 -14.72 -19.26
C GLY A 334 7.62 -14.45 -20.38
N GLU A 335 7.96 -14.76 -21.64
CA GLU A 335 7.06 -14.63 -22.78
C GLU A 335 5.85 -15.55 -22.62
N VAL A 336 4.75 -15.24 -23.31
CA VAL A 336 3.56 -16.11 -23.30
C VAL A 336 3.92 -17.50 -23.87
N GLU A 337 4.79 -17.51 -24.88
CA GLU A 337 5.31 -18.67 -25.58
C GLU A 337 6.15 -19.61 -24.70
N ASP A 338 6.70 -19.10 -23.59
CA ASP A 338 7.49 -19.91 -22.65
C ASP A 338 6.61 -20.81 -21.79
N ASN A 339 5.30 -20.51 -21.71
CA ASN A 339 4.35 -21.23 -20.85
C ASN A 339 4.85 -21.32 -19.40
N VAL A 340 5.32 -20.18 -18.88
CA VAL A 340 5.85 -20.08 -17.53
C VAL A 340 4.81 -20.48 -16.48
N ASP A 341 5.29 -20.99 -15.36
CA ASP A 341 4.47 -21.10 -14.16
C ASP A 341 4.48 -19.75 -13.42
N LEU A 342 3.27 -19.30 -13.02
CA LEU A 342 2.99 -18.03 -12.36
C LEU A 342 2.62 -18.23 -10.89
N LEU A 343 2.66 -19.45 -10.36
CA LEU A 343 2.29 -19.74 -8.98
C LEU A 343 3.56 -19.78 -8.11
N PRO A 344 3.65 -18.97 -7.05
CA PRO A 344 4.83 -18.96 -6.20
C PRO A 344 4.80 -20.10 -5.15
N GLU A 345 5.75 -21.04 -5.20
CA GLU A 345 5.94 -22.08 -4.17
C GLU A 345 6.35 -21.51 -2.82
N ILE A 346 7.15 -20.44 -2.88
CA ILE A 346 7.76 -19.80 -1.72
C ILE A 346 7.47 -18.30 -1.76
N SER A 347 7.49 -17.68 -0.58
CA SER A 347 7.43 -16.22 -0.52
C SER A 347 8.83 -15.62 -0.70
N ILE A 348 8.91 -14.55 -1.48
CA ILE A 348 10.14 -13.85 -1.83
C ILE A 348 10.05 -12.40 -1.36
N ALA A 349 11.15 -11.86 -0.83
CA ALA A 349 11.33 -10.44 -0.58
C ALA A 349 12.79 -10.03 -0.82
N ARG A 350 13.01 -8.72 -0.93
CA ARG A 350 14.33 -8.12 -1.06
C ARG A 350 14.62 -7.19 0.12
N ILE A 351 15.87 -7.20 0.56
CA ILE A 351 16.44 -6.13 1.39
C ILE A 351 17.30 -5.29 0.45
N PRO A 352 16.79 -4.15 -0.07
CA PRO A 352 17.48 -3.36 -1.09
C PRO A 352 18.48 -2.41 -0.42
N ALA A 353 19.46 -2.98 0.26
CA ALA A 353 20.47 -2.26 1.02
C ALA A 353 21.87 -2.66 0.56
N GLU A 354 22.81 -1.71 0.63
CA GLU A 354 24.19 -1.93 0.20
C GLU A 354 25.20 -1.82 1.34
N THR A 355 24.91 -0.96 2.32
CA THR A 355 25.85 -0.57 3.38
C THR A 355 25.43 -1.07 4.76
N GLU A 356 26.40 -1.22 5.67
CA GLU A 356 26.15 -1.57 7.07
C GLU A 356 25.08 -0.67 7.73
N ALA A 357 25.10 0.63 7.43
CA ALA A 357 24.16 1.59 7.98
C ALA A 357 22.73 1.36 7.46
N GLU A 358 22.56 1.02 6.19
CA GLU A 358 21.26 0.73 5.58
C GLU A 358 20.67 -0.57 6.12
N PHE A 359 21.48 -1.63 6.21
CA PHE A 359 21.08 -2.87 6.85
C PHE A 359 20.67 -2.66 8.31
N SER A 360 21.46 -1.92 9.09
CA SER A 360 21.12 -1.57 10.48
C SER A 360 19.79 -0.84 10.57
N ASN A 361 19.59 0.21 9.76
CA ASN A 361 18.33 0.97 9.77
C ASN A 361 17.12 0.09 9.39
N PHE A 362 17.28 -0.79 8.40
CA PHE A 362 16.24 -1.70 7.96
C PHE A 362 15.85 -2.68 9.07
N PHE A 363 16.83 -3.26 9.75
CA PHE A 363 16.59 -4.21 10.84
C PHE A 363 16.05 -3.53 12.09
N ASP A 364 16.54 -2.36 12.48
CA ASP A 364 16.03 -1.61 13.63
C ASP A 364 14.53 -1.33 13.50
N LYS A 365 14.08 -0.94 12.30
CA LYS A 365 12.64 -0.74 12.02
C LYS A 365 11.87 -2.06 12.06
N THR A 366 12.44 -3.14 11.53
CA THR A 366 11.81 -4.47 11.56
C THR A 366 11.68 -4.99 13.00
N TYR A 367 12.72 -4.83 13.83
CA TYR A 367 12.69 -5.22 15.23
C TYR A 367 11.67 -4.41 16.01
N SER A 368 11.68 -3.08 15.87
CA SER A 368 10.70 -2.23 16.54
C SER A 368 9.26 -2.61 16.14
N TYR A 369 9.02 -2.79 14.85
CA TYR A 369 7.70 -3.23 14.38
C TYR A 369 7.27 -4.59 14.94
N VAL A 370 8.19 -5.53 15.16
CA VAL A 370 7.84 -6.88 15.66
C VAL A 370 7.72 -6.91 17.19
N GLU A 371 8.63 -6.27 17.92
CA GLU A 371 8.70 -6.33 19.38
C GLU A 371 7.75 -5.35 20.09
N ASP A 372 7.54 -4.15 19.53
CA ASP A 372 6.85 -3.07 20.23
C ASP A 372 5.38 -2.99 19.85
N ALA A 373 4.47 -2.91 20.83
CA ALA A 373 3.07 -2.59 20.58
C ALA A 373 2.89 -1.08 20.68
N THR A 374 2.45 -0.43 19.60
CA THR A 374 2.33 1.03 19.53
C THR A 374 0.94 1.47 19.10
N VAL A 375 0.60 2.73 19.36
CA VAL A 375 -0.69 3.33 18.98
C VAL A 375 -0.86 3.29 17.46
N GLY A 376 0.22 3.53 16.72
CA GLY A 376 0.26 3.46 15.26
C GLY A 376 -0.11 2.08 14.74
N ASN A 377 0.06 0.98 15.47
CA ASN A 377 -0.37 -0.35 15.05
C ASN A 377 -1.91 -0.47 14.87
N ASP A 378 -2.68 0.49 15.37
CA ASP A 378 -4.15 0.53 15.21
C ASP A 378 -4.58 1.48 14.06
N ILE A 379 -3.65 2.09 13.32
CA ILE A 379 -3.91 3.18 12.37
C ILE A 379 -3.64 2.77 10.92
N VAL A 380 -4.65 2.86 10.08
CA VAL A 380 -4.55 2.65 8.62
C VAL A 380 -4.83 3.95 7.89
N TYR A 381 -3.95 4.31 6.95
CA TYR A 381 -4.16 5.41 6.03
C TYR A 381 -4.51 4.90 4.63
N LEU A 382 -5.66 5.34 4.12
CA LEU A 382 -6.04 5.20 2.73
C LEU A 382 -5.70 6.49 1.99
N VAL A 383 -4.84 6.41 0.98
CA VAL A 383 -4.32 7.56 0.24
C VAL A 383 -4.73 7.46 -1.23
N GLY A 384 -5.39 8.51 -1.72
CA GLY A 384 -6.05 8.51 -3.03
C GLY A 384 -5.87 9.83 -3.77
N GLU A 385 -5.05 9.84 -4.81
CA GLU A 385 -4.79 11.03 -5.63
C GLU A 385 -5.78 11.16 -6.80
N ASN A 386 -5.85 12.33 -7.43
CA ASN A 386 -6.46 12.45 -8.75
C ASN A 386 -5.62 11.72 -9.80
N LEU A 387 -6.20 10.73 -10.49
CA LEU A 387 -5.50 9.98 -11.53
C LEU A 387 -5.75 10.54 -12.93
N ASN A 388 -6.91 11.17 -13.14
CA ASN A 388 -7.31 11.71 -14.42
C ASN A 388 -8.52 12.66 -14.27
N TRP A 389 -8.56 13.71 -15.08
CA TRP A 389 -9.66 14.68 -15.07
C TRP A 389 -10.78 14.38 -16.09
N ASP A 390 -10.45 13.66 -17.17
CA ASP A 390 -11.42 13.36 -18.24
C ASP A 390 -11.12 11.99 -18.87
N PRO A 391 -11.90 10.94 -18.54
CA PRO A 391 -12.93 10.91 -17.51
C PRO A 391 -12.35 11.07 -16.11
N LEU A 392 -13.09 11.75 -15.23
CA LEU A 392 -12.70 11.94 -13.83
C LEU A 392 -12.47 10.60 -13.15
N THR A 393 -11.30 10.42 -12.52
CA THR A 393 -10.91 9.17 -11.85
C THR A 393 -10.16 9.51 -10.56
N TRP A 394 -10.69 9.06 -9.42
CA TRP A 394 -10.07 9.29 -8.12
C TRP A 394 -9.47 7.99 -7.58
N GLY A 395 -8.22 8.05 -7.13
CA GLY A 395 -7.61 6.98 -6.35
C GLY A 395 -8.35 6.71 -5.04
N GLY A 396 -9.06 7.71 -4.50
CA GLY A 396 -9.95 7.53 -3.33
C GLY A 396 -11.08 6.53 -3.60
N ASP A 397 -11.64 6.49 -4.83
CA ASP A 397 -12.69 5.53 -5.19
C ASP A 397 -12.13 4.09 -5.17
N TYR A 398 -10.87 3.90 -5.61
CA TYR A 398 -10.18 2.61 -5.52
C TYR A 398 -9.95 2.19 -4.07
N LYS A 399 -9.63 3.13 -3.17
CA LYS A 399 -9.38 2.81 -1.76
C LYS A 399 -10.67 2.50 -1.00
N ASP A 400 -11.76 3.15 -1.34
CA ASP A 400 -13.07 2.82 -0.79
C ASP A 400 -13.49 1.39 -1.14
N GLU A 401 -13.22 0.93 -2.38
CA GLU A 401 -13.50 -0.45 -2.78
C GLU A 401 -12.68 -1.47 -1.96
N VAL A 402 -11.43 -1.17 -1.62
CA VAL A 402 -10.64 -2.02 -0.70
C VAL A 402 -11.27 -2.03 0.68
N ALA A 403 -11.66 -0.88 1.22
CA ALA A 403 -12.30 -0.78 2.52
C ALA A 403 -13.64 -1.55 2.57
N GLU A 404 -14.41 -1.53 1.48
CA GLU A 404 -15.67 -2.29 1.35
C GLU A 404 -15.42 -3.81 1.24
N SER A 405 -14.37 -4.22 0.53
CA SER A 405 -14.01 -5.64 0.33
C SER A 405 -13.37 -6.26 1.57
N VAL A 406 -12.80 -5.42 2.45
CA VAL A 406 -12.04 -5.86 3.64
C VAL A 406 -12.67 -5.28 4.91
N PRO A 407 -13.89 -5.72 5.28
CA PRO A 407 -14.61 -5.14 6.41
C PRO A 407 -13.90 -5.35 7.75
N SER A 408 -13.14 -6.43 7.95
CA SER A 408 -12.36 -6.64 9.17
C SER A 408 -11.31 -5.54 9.38
N MET A 409 -10.63 -5.09 8.32
CA MET A 409 -9.74 -3.93 8.41
C MET A 409 -10.50 -2.69 8.91
N THR A 410 -11.68 -2.41 8.36
CA THR A 410 -12.47 -1.22 8.77
C THR A 410 -13.13 -1.32 10.13
N ASN A 411 -13.37 -2.54 10.63
CA ASN A 411 -14.02 -2.77 11.93
C ASN A 411 -13.01 -2.81 13.07
N ASP A 412 -11.80 -3.31 12.81
CA ASP A 412 -10.80 -3.58 13.85
C ASP A 412 -9.76 -2.44 13.96
N TYR A 413 -9.56 -1.65 12.89
CA TYR A 413 -8.58 -0.56 12.84
C TYR A 413 -9.23 0.82 12.70
N HIS A 414 -8.49 1.85 13.06
CA HIS A 414 -8.85 3.24 12.83
C HIS A 414 -8.39 3.68 11.43
N ILE A 415 -9.37 3.87 10.53
CA ILE A 415 -9.13 4.29 9.15
C ILE A 415 -9.12 5.82 9.04
N PHE A 416 -8.05 6.36 8.47
CA PHE A 416 -7.92 7.76 8.07
C PHE A 416 -7.79 7.85 6.55
N THR A 417 -8.41 8.87 5.94
CA THR A 417 -8.36 9.09 4.49
C THR A 417 -7.60 10.37 4.14
N LEU A 418 -6.71 10.26 3.16
CA LEU A 418 -6.02 11.39 2.52
C LEU A 418 -6.35 11.34 1.03
N TYR A 419 -7.50 11.93 0.67
CA TYR A 419 -8.02 11.89 -0.69
C TYR A 419 -8.03 13.29 -1.31
N ASP A 420 -7.59 13.38 -2.58
CA ASP A 420 -7.65 14.63 -3.35
C ASP A 420 -9.09 15.11 -3.56
N ARG A 421 -10.04 14.17 -3.77
CA ARG A 421 -11.46 14.50 -4.00
C ARG A 421 -12.10 15.22 -2.80
N GLU A 422 -11.56 15.01 -1.60
CA GLU A 422 -12.00 15.61 -0.34
C GLU A 422 -11.11 16.79 0.10
N GLY A 423 -10.00 17.04 -0.62
CA GLY A 423 -9.03 18.09 -0.28
C GLY A 423 -8.21 17.79 0.97
N THR A 424 -8.19 16.54 1.45
CA THR A 424 -7.40 16.10 2.62
C THR A 424 -6.00 15.64 2.23
N TYR A 425 -5.79 15.26 0.97
CA TYR A 425 -4.47 14.85 0.47
C TYR A 425 -3.50 16.04 0.29
N SER A 426 -2.27 15.83 0.74
CA SER A 426 -1.08 16.58 0.30
C SER A 426 0.17 15.80 0.69
N GLY A 427 1.30 16.04 0.01
CA GLY A 427 2.58 15.46 0.44
C GLY A 427 2.94 15.78 1.90
N ASN A 428 2.58 16.97 2.39
CA ASN A 428 2.80 17.31 3.79
C ASN A 428 1.88 16.52 4.74
N ALA A 429 0.61 16.29 4.36
CA ALA A 429 -0.31 15.48 5.17
C ALA A 429 0.16 14.03 5.28
N VAL A 430 0.68 13.44 4.19
CA VAL A 430 1.23 12.09 4.22
C VAL A 430 2.53 12.03 5.03
N LYS A 431 3.41 13.04 4.92
CA LYS A 431 4.59 13.16 5.80
C LYS A 431 4.19 13.20 7.27
N ASN A 432 3.23 14.04 7.63
CA ASN A 432 2.74 14.17 9.00
C ASN A 432 2.12 12.86 9.52
N ALA A 433 1.42 12.11 8.66
CA ALA A 433 0.88 10.80 9.00
C ALA A 433 2.00 9.79 9.31
N ILE A 434 3.06 9.76 8.49
CA ILE A 434 4.23 8.91 8.74
C ILE A 434 4.93 9.34 10.05
N ASP A 435 5.25 10.63 10.20
CA ASP A 435 5.91 11.19 11.39
C ASP A 435 5.15 10.90 12.69
N SER A 436 3.82 10.88 12.61
CA SER A 436 2.92 10.57 13.72
C SER A 436 2.88 9.09 14.13
N GLY A 437 3.44 8.19 13.32
CA GLY A 437 3.27 6.75 13.47
C GLY A 437 1.96 6.24 12.87
N LEU A 438 2.06 5.16 12.09
CA LEU A 438 0.93 4.46 11.48
C LEU A 438 1.28 2.99 11.25
N HIS A 439 0.27 2.17 10.96
CA HIS A 439 0.42 0.75 10.69
C HIS A 439 0.57 0.48 9.21
N ILE A 440 -0.36 1.02 8.42
CA ILE A 440 -0.53 0.68 7.00
C ILE A 440 -0.80 1.96 6.21
N ILE A 441 -0.14 2.10 5.06
CA ILE A 441 -0.55 3.00 3.99
C ILE A 441 -1.02 2.14 2.81
N ASN A 442 -2.26 2.30 2.37
CA ASN A 442 -2.69 1.80 1.07
C ASN A 442 -2.87 2.99 0.12
N HIS A 443 -2.13 2.99 -0.99
CA HIS A 443 -2.01 4.12 -1.89
C HIS A 443 -2.42 3.80 -3.34
N MET A 444 -3.28 4.66 -3.89
CA MET A 444 -3.54 4.78 -5.32
C MET A 444 -3.30 6.22 -5.78
N GLY A 445 -2.27 6.42 -6.60
CA GLY A 445 -1.87 7.75 -7.04
C GLY A 445 -0.72 7.74 -8.03
N HIS A 446 -0.36 8.92 -8.53
CA HIS A 446 0.74 9.05 -9.46
C HIS A 446 2.06 8.79 -8.74
N SER A 447 2.96 8.08 -9.41
CA SER A 447 4.29 7.80 -8.86
C SER A 447 5.32 7.65 -9.97
N ASN A 448 6.58 7.72 -9.58
CA ASN A 448 7.72 7.30 -10.38
C ASN A 448 8.82 6.80 -9.42
N GLU A 449 10.00 6.51 -9.95
CA GLU A 449 11.16 6.06 -9.18
C GLU A 449 11.58 7.05 -8.08
N SER A 450 11.25 8.33 -8.19
CA SER A 450 11.65 9.38 -7.25
C SER A 450 10.53 9.90 -6.36
N ILE A 451 9.26 9.51 -6.59
CA ILE A 451 8.11 10.02 -5.81
C ILE A 451 6.97 8.99 -5.67
N VAL A 452 6.42 8.88 -4.46
CA VAL A 452 5.23 8.06 -4.15
C VAL A 452 4.39 8.73 -3.06
N PHE A 453 3.06 8.80 -3.20
CA PHE A 453 2.14 9.48 -2.27
C PHE A 453 2.63 10.86 -1.79
N GLY A 454 3.22 11.64 -2.72
CA GLY A 454 3.78 12.96 -2.46
C GLY A 454 5.12 13.00 -1.71
N GLN A 455 5.76 11.85 -1.45
CA GLN A 455 7.05 11.74 -0.76
C GLN A 455 8.17 11.51 -1.75
N ASN A 456 9.28 12.19 -1.54
CA ASN A 456 10.54 12.02 -2.27
C ASN A 456 11.69 11.82 -1.27
N SER A 457 12.92 11.58 -1.75
CA SER A 457 14.10 11.37 -0.90
C SER A 457 14.37 12.53 0.07
N GLY A 458 14.01 13.76 -0.29
CA GLY A 458 14.07 14.93 0.59
C GLY A 458 13.09 14.83 1.76
N SER A 459 11.84 14.42 1.51
CA SER A 459 10.86 14.15 2.57
C SER A 459 11.38 13.07 3.52
N VAL A 460 11.85 11.94 3.00
CA VAL A 460 12.33 10.81 3.81
C VAL A 460 13.53 11.19 4.67
N SER A 461 14.41 12.06 4.16
CA SER A 461 15.56 12.59 4.92
C SER A 461 15.15 13.43 6.15
N SER A 462 13.89 13.88 6.20
CA SER A 462 13.35 14.77 7.23
C SER A 462 12.26 14.12 8.09
N TYR A 463 12.05 12.82 7.97
CA TYR A 463 11.11 12.09 8.82
C TYR A 463 11.61 12.02 10.25
N THR A 464 10.67 12.00 11.19
CA THR A 464 10.92 11.96 12.63
C THR A 464 10.27 10.76 13.31
N ASN A 465 9.52 9.94 12.56
CA ASN A 465 8.71 8.85 13.12
C ASN A 465 9.52 7.85 13.96
N THR A 466 8.91 7.33 15.02
CA THR A 466 9.47 6.28 15.85
C THR A 466 8.68 4.98 15.76
N GLU A 467 7.54 5.01 15.09
CA GLU A 467 6.71 3.86 14.82
C GLU A 467 6.72 3.60 13.31
N TYR A 468 6.94 2.35 12.91
CA TYR A 468 7.23 1.98 11.53
C TYR A 468 6.13 1.05 11.02
N GLY A 469 5.29 1.54 10.11
CA GLY A 469 4.33 0.75 9.37
C GLY A 469 4.87 0.26 8.02
N PHE A 470 4.00 -0.32 7.20
CA PHE A 470 4.31 -0.67 5.81
C PHE A 470 3.39 0.07 4.83
N ALA A 471 3.80 0.15 3.56
CA ALA A 471 2.96 0.69 2.49
C ALA A 471 2.71 -0.34 1.39
N TYR A 472 1.50 -0.32 0.83
CA TYR A 472 1.15 -0.93 -0.46
C TYR A 472 0.82 0.19 -1.44
N SER A 473 1.45 0.22 -2.61
CA SER A 473 1.22 1.24 -3.63
C SER A 473 0.98 0.64 -5.01
N GLN A 474 -0.10 1.09 -5.64
CA GLN A 474 -0.41 0.79 -7.04
C GLN A 474 0.30 1.75 -8.01
N GLY A 475 1.00 2.78 -7.53
CA GLY A 475 1.64 3.79 -8.37
C GLY A 475 2.71 3.23 -9.32
N CYS A 476 3.08 4.00 -10.34
CA CYS A 476 4.11 3.59 -11.30
C CYS A 476 5.53 3.74 -10.73
N TYR A 477 6.39 2.73 -10.88
CA TYR A 477 7.83 2.73 -10.57
C TYR A 477 8.28 3.06 -9.12
N PRO A 478 7.45 3.07 -8.05
CA PRO A 478 7.97 3.47 -6.75
C PRO A 478 9.07 2.52 -6.25
N ALA A 479 9.06 1.26 -6.71
CA ALA A 479 9.99 0.20 -6.36
C ALA A 479 10.87 -0.22 -7.54
N ALA A 480 11.23 0.70 -8.43
CA ALA A 480 12.15 0.46 -9.54
C ALA A 480 13.60 0.31 -9.06
N PHE A 481 13.89 -0.70 -8.25
CA PHE A 481 15.20 -0.93 -7.61
C PHE A 481 16.36 -1.22 -8.56
N ASP A 482 16.11 -1.31 -9.87
CA ASP A 482 17.20 -1.47 -10.82
C ASP A 482 17.96 -0.15 -11.02
N GLU A 483 19.29 -0.16 -10.84
CA GLU A 483 20.17 1.00 -11.07
C GLU A 483 20.00 1.58 -12.49
N ALA A 484 19.61 0.73 -13.45
CA ALA A 484 19.29 1.14 -14.81
C ALA A 484 18.14 2.18 -14.90
N THR A 485 17.22 2.15 -13.94
CA THR A 485 16.06 3.06 -13.86
C THR A 485 16.24 4.11 -12.77
N SER A 486 16.59 3.71 -11.54
CA SER A 486 16.66 4.65 -10.40
C SER A 486 18.00 5.35 -10.26
N HIS A 487 19.05 4.81 -10.89
CA HIS A 487 20.42 5.27 -10.73
C HIS A 487 20.86 5.31 -9.25
N GLN A 488 21.98 5.97 -8.96
CA GLN A 488 22.58 6.08 -7.62
C GLN A 488 21.74 6.82 -6.55
N SER A 489 20.49 7.21 -6.87
CA SER A 489 19.62 7.86 -5.88
C SER A 489 18.75 6.87 -5.12
N GLU A 490 18.75 5.62 -5.57
CA GLU A 490 17.78 4.58 -5.26
C GLU A 490 16.33 5.01 -5.50
N SER A 491 15.46 4.03 -5.72
CA SER A 491 14.03 4.30 -5.83
C SER A 491 13.49 4.87 -4.52
N ILE A 492 12.35 5.55 -4.60
CA ILE A 492 11.71 6.13 -3.44
C ILE A 492 11.28 5.06 -2.42
N ALA A 493 10.86 3.88 -2.88
CA ALA A 493 10.53 2.77 -1.99
C ALA A 493 11.76 2.25 -1.24
N GLU A 494 12.93 2.21 -1.86
CA GLU A 494 14.19 1.84 -1.19
C GLU A 494 14.53 2.85 -0.11
N ASN A 495 14.51 4.13 -0.47
CA ASN A 495 14.73 5.23 0.48
C ASN A 495 13.78 5.13 1.69
N LEU A 496 12.51 4.73 1.51
CA LEU A 496 11.54 4.54 2.59
C LEU A 496 11.93 3.42 3.56
N VAL A 497 12.59 2.36 3.10
CA VAL A 497 12.93 1.17 3.91
C VAL A 497 14.38 1.16 4.42
N ILE A 498 15.35 1.78 3.73
CA ILE A 498 16.77 1.73 4.15
C ILE A 498 17.26 2.94 4.95
N ARG A 499 16.52 4.04 4.93
CA ARG A 499 16.85 5.19 5.79
C ARG A 499 16.44 4.92 7.23
N GLN A 500 17.07 5.64 8.16
CA GLN A 500 16.86 5.50 9.61
C GLN A 500 15.38 5.64 10.03
N LYS A 501 14.60 6.39 9.25
CA LYS A 501 13.19 6.70 9.46
C LYS A 501 12.36 6.21 8.26
N GLY A 502 11.03 6.37 8.30
CA GLY A 502 10.13 5.91 7.24
C GLY A 502 9.40 4.62 7.59
N LEU A 503 9.46 3.63 6.70
CA LEU A 503 8.64 2.41 6.79
C LEU A 503 9.52 1.18 7.01
N PHE A 504 8.98 0.11 7.61
CA PHE A 504 9.72 -1.15 7.76
C PHE A 504 9.60 -2.06 6.53
N ALA A 505 8.54 -1.88 5.73
CA ALA A 505 8.32 -2.64 4.51
C ALA A 505 7.53 -1.85 3.46
N PHE A 506 7.66 -2.26 2.21
CA PHE A 506 6.98 -1.67 1.06
C PHE A 506 6.60 -2.75 0.04
N VAL A 507 5.36 -2.73 -0.43
CA VAL A 507 4.87 -3.53 -1.55
C VAL A 507 4.47 -2.60 -2.68
N GLY A 508 5.00 -2.82 -3.88
CA GLY A 508 4.62 -2.01 -5.04
C GLY A 508 5.35 -2.38 -6.33
N ASN A 509 5.21 -1.51 -7.32
CA ASN A 509 5.56 -1.83 -8.71
C ASN A 509 6.99 -1.42 -9.08
N THR A 510 7.70 -2.32 -9.76
CA THR A 510 8.97 -2.00 -10.43
C THR A 510 8.78 -1.18 -11.71
N ARG A 511 7.59 -1.22 -12.33
CA ARG A 511 7.24 -0.53 -13.58
C ARG A 511 5.86 0.14 -13.51
N TYR A 512 5.18 0.29 -14.65
CA TYR A 512 3.89 0.97 -14.73
C TYR A 512 2.81 0.21 -13.98
N GLY A 513 2.29 0.80 -12.90
CA GLY A 513 0.94 0.46 -12.43
C GLY A 513 -0.13 0.86 -13.45
N TRP A 514 -1.22 0.09 -13.52
CA TRP A 514 -2.24 0.16 -14.57
C TRP A 514 -3.63 0.38 -14.00
N TYR A 515 -4.38 1.29 -14.61
CA TYR A 515 -5.73 1.64 -14.18
C TYR A 515 -6.71 1.75 -15.35
N SER A 516 -7.99 1.90 -15.03
CA SER A 516 -9.07 2.08 -15.99
C SER A 516 -9.64 3.49 -15.84
N PRO A 517 -9.44 4.41 -16.80
CA PRO A 517 -9.95 5.78 -16.65
C PRO A 517 -11.46 5.83 -16.41
N GLY A 518 -11.89 6.42 -15.30
CA GLY A 518 -13.28 6.64 -14.86
C GLY A 518 -14.04 5.39 -14.44
N ASP A 519 -13.30 4.39 -13.94
CA ASP A 519 -13.78 3.14 -13.33
C ASP A 519 -12.71 2.69 -12.31
N THR A 520 -13.05 1.89 -11.30
CA THR A 520 -12.06 1.29 -10.39
C THR A 520 -11.54 -0.07 -10.88
N ASN A 521 -12.22 -0.68 -11.85
CA ASN A 521 -11.90 -1.99 -12.42
C ASN A 521 -10.68 -1.96 -13.38
N GLY A 522 -9.54 -1.51 -12.86
CA GLY A 522 -8.25 -1.47 -13.54
C GLY A 522 -7.33 -2.63 -13.11
N PRO A 523 -6.31 -3.00 -13.89
CA PRO A 523 -5.50 -4.19 -13.63
C PRO A 523 -4.75 -4.20 -12.29
N SER A 524 -4.36 -3.05 -11.74
CA SER A 524 -3.69 -2.99 -10.43
C SER A 524 -4.65 -3.18 -9.24
N GLN A 525 -5.96 -2.95 -9.42
CA GLN A 525 -6.95 -2.99 -8.33
C GLN A 525 -7.19 -4.37 -7.72
N PRO A 526 -7.41 -5.45 -8.50
CA PRO A 526 -7.70 -6.74 -7.91
C PRO A 526 -6.51 -7.34 -7.14
N TYR A 527 -5.26 -6.98 -7.47
CA TYR A 527 -4.10 -7.40 -6.66
C TYR A 527 -4.04 -6.69 -5.30
N ASP A 528 -4.47 -5.44 -5.24
CA ASP A 528 -4.54 -4.68 -4.00
C ASP A 528 -5.63 -5.25 -3.07
N ILE A 529 -6.84 -5.45 -3.61
CA ILE A 529 -7.96 -6.08 -2.89
C ILE A 529 -7.54 -7.45 -2.36
N THR A 530 -7.06 -8.35 -3.23
CA THR A 530 -6.73 -9.72 -2.82
C THR A 530 -5.56 -9.81 -1.85
N PHE A 531 -4.60 -8.88 -1.89
CA PHE A 531 -3.53 -8.79 -0.90
C PHE A 531 -4.09 -8.47 0.50
N PHE A 532 -4.99 -7.49 0.60
CA PHE A 532 -5.60 -7.12 1.88
C PHE A 532 -6.65 -8.13 2.35
N GLU A 533 -7.40 -8.76 1.45
CA GLU A 533 -8.27 -9.90 1.79
C GLU A 533 -7.47 -11.06 2.38
N ALA A 534 -6.31 -11.39 1.78
CA ALA A 534 -5.44 -12.44 2.31
C ALA A 534 -5.05 -12.14 3.78
N ILE A 535 -4.66 -10.90 4.08
CA ILE A 535 -4.27 -10.50 5.44
C ILE A 535 -5.45 -10.54 6.41
N PHE A 536 -6.58 -9.91 6.04
CA PHE A 536 -7.62 -9.53 6.99
C PHE A 536 -8.88 -10.39 6.94
N ASN A 537 -9.20 -11.00 5.79
CA ASN A 537 -10.35 -11.91 5.66
C ASN A 537 -9.92 -13.37 5.82
N ASP A 538 -8.76 -13.74 5.26
CA ASP A 538 -8.25 -15.12 5.27
C ASP A 538 -7.19 -15.39 6.34
N ASN A 539 -6.78 -14.36 7.09
CA ASN A 539 -5.83 -14.43 8.19
C ASN A 539 -4.42 -14.93 7.78
N ILE A 540 -4.00 -14.64 6.54
CA ILE A 540 -2.66 -14.86 6.01
C ILE A 540 -1.85 -13.59 6.25
N ARG A 541 -1.42 -13.39 7.50
CA ARG A 541 -0.85 -12.11 7.93
C ARG A 541 0.62 -11.91 7.57
N GLU A 542 1.34 -12.95 7.16
CA GLU A 542 2.75 -12.85 6.74
C GLU A 542 2.83 -12.12 5.40
N LEU A 543 3.53 -10.97 5.33
CA LEU A 543 3.55 -10.09 4.15
C LEU A 543 3.90 -10.83 2.86
N GLY A 544 4.91 -11.70 2.91
CA GLY A 544 5.33 -12.48 1.74
C GLY A 544 4.30 -13.51 1.31
N LYS A 545 3.57 -14.13 2.27
CA LYS A 545 2.52 -15.10 1.95
C LYS A 545 1.23 -14.44 1.48
N ALA A 546 0.88 -13.26 1.99
CA ALA A 546 -0.22 -12.46 1.48
C ALA A 546 0.00 -12.06 0.02
N LEU A 547 1.22 -11.61 -0.32
CA LEU A 547 1.58 -11.28 -1.70
C LEU A 547 1.54 -12.53 -2.61
N ALA A 548 2.05 -13.66 -2.13
CA ALA A 548 1.96 -14.93 -2.85
C ALA A 548 0.49 -15.38 -3.07
N ASP A 549 -0.37 -15.21 -2.06
CA ASP A 549 -1.79 -15.58 -2.12
C ASP A 549 -2.55 -14.73 -3.15
N SER A 550 -2.30 -13.42 -3.22
CA SER A 550 -2.87 -12.54 -4.25
C SER A 550 -2.58 -13.05 -5.67
N ARG A 551 -1.38 -13.60 -5.92
CA ARG A 551 -0.99 -14.21 -7.20
C ARG A 551 -1.73 -15.52 -7.47
N ILE A 552 -1.89 -16.36 -6.46
CA ILE A 552 -2.66 -17.62 -6.58
C ILE A 552 -4.11 -17.33 -6.95
N VAL A 553 -4.74 -16.34 -6.31
CA VAL A 553 -6.10 -15.90 -6.66
C VAL A 553 -6.15 -15.43 -8.11
N MET A 554 -5.21 -14.57 -8.50
CA MET A 554 -5.19 -13.84 -9.77
C MET A 554 -4.62 -14.59 -10.97
N VAL A 555 -4.16 -15.83 -10.84
CA VAL A 555 -3.48 -16.55 -11.93
C VAL A 555 -4.33 -16.67 -13.21
N ASN A 556 -5.65 -16.90 -13.11
CA ASN A 556 -6.53 -16.98 -14.29
C ASN A 556 -6.55 -15.65 -15.05
N GLN A 557 -6.68 -14.54 -14.31
CA GLN A 557 -6.71 -13.18 -14.80
C GLN A 557 -5.37 -12.82 -15.46
N ALA A 558 -4.24 -13.17 -14.83
CA ALA A 558 -2.89 -12.96 -15.37
C ALA A 558 -2.61 -13.78 -16.64
N LEU A 559 -3.18 -14.97 -16.76
CA LEU A 559 -3.06 -15.78 -17.98
C LEU A 559 -3.94 -15.25 -19.12
N GLU A 560 -5.13 -14.74 -18.81
CA GLU A 560 -6.10 -14.20 -19.78
C GLU A 560 -5.71 -12.82 -20.31
N ASN A 561 -5.19 -11.92 -19.46
CA ASN A 561 -4.98 -10.52 -19.79
C ASN A 561 -3.54 -10.06 -19.52
N VAL A 562 -2.92 -9.45 -20.53
CA VAL A 562 -1.52 -9.05 -20.47
C VAL A 562 -1.22 -7.90 -19.49
N TYR A 563 -2.18 -7.02 -19.21
CA TYR A 563 -1.99 -5.98 -18.18
C TYR A 563 -2.05 -6.57 -16.77
N LEU A 564 -2.94 -7.54 -16.55
CA LEU A 564 -2.98 -8.28 -15.29
C LEU A 564 -1.72 -9.14 -15.10
N ARG A 565 -1.15 -9.68 -16.20
CA ARG A 565 0.16 -10.33 -16.18
C ARG A 565 1.31 -9.37 -15.86
N TRP A 566 1.24 -8.15 -16.38
CA TRP A 566 2.21 -7.10 -16.09
C TRP A 566 2.28 -6.82 -14.59
N VAL A 567 1.14 -6.57 -13.96
CA VAL A 567 1.06 -6.35 -12.51
C VAL A 567 1.55 -7.59 -11.75
N HIS A 568 1.24 -8.79 -12.24
CA HIS A 568 1.69 -10.05 -11.65
C HIS A 568 3.23 -10.13 -11.50
N TYR A 569 3.94 -9.71 -12.55
CA TYR A 569 5.40 -9.73 -12.63
C TYR A 569 6.05 -8.60 -11.83
N GLU A 570 5.51 -7.38 -11.87
CA GLU A 570 6.20 -6.19 -11.36
C GLU A 570 6.09 -5.98 -9.85
N LEU A 571 5.13 -6.63 -9.18
CA LEU A 571 4.93 -6.46 -7.74
C LEU A 571 6.09 -7.09 -6.94
N VAL A 572 6.75 -6.29 -6.11
CA VAL A 572 7.83 -6.73 -5.22
C VAL A 572 7.55 -6.36 -3.78
N LEU A 573 8.16 -7.10 -2.85
CA LEU A 573 8.18 -6.80 -1.42
C LEU A 573 9.61 -6.40 -1.02
N PHE A 574 9.79 -5.14 -0.62
CA PHE A 574 10.96 -4.72 0.15
C PHE A 574 10.63 -4.88 1.63
N GLY A 575 11.30 -5.79 2.31
CA GLY A 575 10.88 -6.19 3.63
C GLY A 575 11.33 -7.60 3.99
N ASP A 576 10.78 -8.07 5.10
CA ASP A 576 10.93 -9.43 5.56
C ASP A 576 9.63 -10.22 5.28
N PRO A 577 9.69 -11.28 4.45
CA PRO A 577 8.48 -11.97 4.00
C PRO A 577 7.78 -12.75 5.12
N SER A 578 8.48 -13.00 6.23
CA SER A 578 7.95 -13.75 7.39
C SER A 578 7.33 -12.85 8.45
N VAL A 579 7.47 -11.52 8.35
CA VAL A 579 6.85 -10.60 9.31
C VAL A 579 5.34 -10.57 9.11
N GLN A 580 4.63 -10.74 10.23
CA GLN A 580 3.17 -10.71 10.27
C GLN A 580 2.66 -9.29 10.46
N VAL A 581 1.64 -8.92 9.70
CA VAL A 581 0.82 -7.73 9.97
C VAL A 581 0.20 -7.91 11.35
N LYS A 582 0.48 -7.01 12.29
CA LYS A 582 -0.03 -7.08 13.67
C LYS A 582 -1.55 -6.98 13.70
N GLU A 583 -2.19 -7.64 14.67
CA GLU A 583 -3.60 -7.39 15.00
C GLU A 583 -3.74 -6.00 15.62
N ALA A 584 -4.90 -5.37 15.44
CA ALA A 584 -5.24 -4.17 16.19
C ALA A 584 -5.29 -4.50 17.69
N ASN A 585 -4.70 -3.64 18.51
CA ASN A 585 -4.69 -3.75 19.96
C ASN A 585 -6.02 -3.23 20.55
N GLY A 586 -6.49 -2.08 20.07
CA GLY A 586 -7.77 -1.45 20.45
C GLY A 586 -7.81 -0.90 21.89
N ASN A 587 -6.69 -0.97 22.61
CA ASN A 587 -6.59 -0.50 24.01
C ASN A 587 -5.89 0.86 24.14
N PHE A 588 -5.41 1.43 23.04
CA PHE A 588 -4.74 2.72 23.04
C PHE A 588 -5.77 3.85 22.94
N PRO A 589 -5.61 4.95 23.71
CA PRO A 589 -6.32 6.19 23.42
C PRO A 589 -5.65 6.91 22.24
N PHE A 590 -6.33 7.88 21.63
CA PHE A 590 -5.70 8.79 20.67
C PHE A 590 -6.03 10.23 21.01
N ILE A 591 -5.05 10.92 21.57
CA ILE A 591 -5.24 12.24 22.18
C ILE A 591 -4.55 13.29 21.32
N GLN A 592 -5.28 14.32 20.91
CA GLN A 592 -4.77 15.42 20.08
C GLN A 592 -5.22 16.80 20.58
N PRO A 593 -4.52 17.88 20.22
CA PRO A 593 -4.97 19.25 20.48
C PRO A 593 -6.29 19.54 19.75
N ALA A 594 -7.26 20.12 20.47
CA ALA A 594 -8.56 20.49 19.92
C ALA A 594 -8.69 22.01 19.73
N GLU A 595 -8.40 22.78 20.77
CA GLU A 595 -8.41 24.25 20.73
C GLU A 595 -7.15 24.78 21.42
N VAL A 596 -6.48 25.76 20.80
CA VAL A 596 -5.34 26.48 21.36
C VAL A 596 -5.71 27.96 21.44
N VAL A 597 -5.66 28.51 22.65
CA VAL A 597 -5.98 29.91 22.95
C VAL A 597 -4.79 30.55 23.66
N TYR A 598 -4.38 31.70 23.16
CA TYR A 598 -3.33 32.52 23.78
C TYR A 598 -3.98 33.69 24.52
N ASP A 599 -3.58 33.90 25.76
CA ASP A 599 -4.08 34.97 26.61
C ASP A 599 -2.91 35.78 27.17
N ASP A 600 -2.93 37.09 26.92
CA ASP A 600 -1.94 38.08 27.34
C ASP A 600 -2.41 38.90 28.55
N VAL A 601 -3.33 38.38 29.38
CA VAL A 601 -3.80 39.04 30.62
C VAL A 601 -2.69 39.52 31.58
N GLN A 602 -1.47 38.98 31.47
CA GLN A 602 -0.30 39.42 32.24
C GLN A 602 0.61 40.41 31.47
N GLY A 603 0.30 40.69 30.20
CA GLY A 603 0.81 41.76 29.36
C GLY A 603 -0.14 42.97 29.35
N ASP A 604 -0.55 43.44 28.17
CA ASP A 604 -1.48 44.56 28.03
C ASP A 604 -2.95 44.18 27.72
N GLY A 605 -3.23 42.91 27.49
CA GLY A 605 -4.59 42.34 27.40
C GLY A 605 -5.29 42.67 26.09
N ASP A 606 -4.53 42.88 25.02
CA ASP A 606 -5.02 43.27 23.71
C ASP A 606 -5.21 42.07 22.75
N GLY A 607 -4.77 40.88 23.17
CA GLY A 607 -4.89 39.61 22.46
C GLY A 607 -3.86 39.44 21.33
N ILE A 608 -2.85 40.30 21.24
CA ILE A 608 -1.72 40.19 20.33
C ILE A 608 -0.44 40.00 21.13
N ILE A 609 0.23 38.88 20.93
CA ILE A 609 1.45 38.55 21.67
C ILE A 609 2.58 39.53 21.27
N ASN A 610 3.13 40.25 22.24
CA ASN A 610 4.18 41.24 22.03
C ASN A 610 5.48 40.93 22.80
N PRO A 611 6.63 41.51 22.38
CA PRO A 611 7.89 41.39 23.09
C PRO A 611 7.82 41.87 24.55
N GLY A 612 8.28 41.04 25.49
CA GLY A 612 8.33 41.35 26.92
C GLY A 612 7.12 40.88 27.72
N GLU A 613 6.06 40.40 27.06
CA GLU A 613 4.83 39.97 27.72
C GLU A 613 4.92 38.56 28.33
N THR A 614 4.06 38.31 29.31
CA THR A 614 3.82 36.97 29.84
C THR A 614 2.49 36.46 29.28
N ILE A 615 2.55 35.30 28.63
CA ILE A 615 1.44 34.70 27.88
C ILE A 615 1.02 33.40 28.57
N GLU A 616 -0.29 33.24 28.76
CA GLU A 616 -0.93 32.00 29.14
C GLU A 616 -1.43 31.27 27.87
N ILE A 617 -0.99 30.03 27.68
CA ILE A 617 -1.39 29.20 26.55
C ILE A 617 -2.35 28.13 27.06
N TYR A 618 -3.63 28.26 26.74
CA TYR A 618 -4.65 27.28 27.03
C TYR A 618 -4.76 26.31 25.86
N ILE A 619 -4.46 25.04 26.11
CA ILE A 619 -4.63 23.97 25.12
C ILE A 619 -5.71 23.03 25.68
N SER A 620 -6.75 22.76 24.91
CA SER A 620 -7.65 21.65 25.19
C SER A 620 -7.23 20.43 24.40
N LEU A 621 -7.37 19.26 25.02
CA LEU A 621 -7.09 17.97 24.43
C LEU A 621 -8.39 17.20 24.21
N GLU A 622 -8.51 16.56 23.06
CA GLU A 622 -9.59 15.65 22.70
C GLU A 622 -9.05 14.22 22.59
N ASN A 623 -9.79 13.26 23.15
CA ASN A 623 -9.60 11.84 22.85
C ASN A 623 -10.59 11.44 21.76
N LEU A 624 -10.09 11.04 20.60
CA LEU A 624 -10.92 10.84 19.41
C LEU A 624 -12.03 9.81 19.61
N GLU A 625 -13.17 10.04 18.96
CA GLU A 625 -14.27 9.08 18.99
C GLU A 625 -13.83 7.74 18.40
N GLY A 626 -14.20 6.64 19.06
CA GLY A 626 -13.87 5.27 18.66
C GLY A 626 -12.65 4.63 19.33
N TRP A 627 -11.79 5.42 19.99
CA TRP A 627 -10.56 4.94 20.66
C TRP A 627 -10.79 4.46 22.11
N ALA A 628 -9.77 3.93 22.79
CA ALA A 628 -9.91 3.61 24.21
C ALA A 628 -10.02 4.88 25.08
N ASP A 629 -10.61 4.77 26.28
CA ASP A 629 -10.59 5.87 27.26
C ASP A 629 -9.15 6.21 27.67
N ALA A 630 -8.81 7.50 27.70
CA ALA A 630 -7.52 7.96 28.14
C ALA A 630 -7.52 8.18 29.66
N THR A 631 -6.47 7.69 30.33
CA THR A 631 -6.29 7.87 31.77
C THR A 631 -5.04 8.70 32.08
N ASP A 632 -5.12 9.46 33.18
CA ASP A 632 -4.02 10.26 33.72
C ASP A 632 -3.28 11.09 32.64
N VAL A 633 -4.05 11.75 31.77
CA VAL A 633 -3.53 12.54 30.65
C VAL A 633 -2.80 13.77 31.15
N SER A 634 -1.60 13.98 30.62
CA SER A 634 -0.78 15.16 30.85
C SER A 634 -0.11 15.64 29.57
N ALA A 635 0.33 16.89 29.56
CA ALA A 635 1.11 17.41 28.45
C ALA A 635 2.21 18.37 28.93
N THR A 636 3.29 18.41 28.16
CA THR A 636 4.43 19.31 28.37
C THR A 636 4.76 20.09 27.10
N VAL A 637 5.19 21.34 27.25
CA VAL A 637 5.66 22.18 26.12
C VAL A 637 7.16 22.41 26.15
N GLU A 638 7.78 22.38 24.97
CA GLU A 638 9.20 22.72 24.78
C GLU A 638 9.34 23.66 23.57
N PHE A 639 10.11 24.74 23.72
CA PHE A 639 10.28 25.77 22.68
C PHE A 639 11.61 25.56 21.96
N GLU A 640 11.62 25.67 20.63
CA GLU A 640 12.87 25.60 19.86
C GLU A 640 13.78 26.80 20.14
N ASP A 641 13.19 27.98 20.38
CA ASP A 641 13.93 29.17 20.76
C ASP A 641 14.18 29.19 22.28
N GLU A 642 15.42 28.85 22.66
CA GLU A 642 15.91 28.86 24.05
C GLU A 642 15.80 30.24 24.75
N THR A 643 15.51 31.32 24.01
CA THR A 643 15.29 32.63 24.61
C THR A 643 13.91 32.78 25.24
N ILE A 644 12.91 32.00 24.82
CA ILE A 644 11.58 31.98 25.45
C ILE A 644 11.72 31.48 26.89
N ASN A 645 11.32 32.31 27.87
CA ASN A 645 11.40 31.94 29.27
C ASN A 645 10.13 31.17 29.68
N VAL A 646 10.25 29.85 29.81
CA VAL A 646 9.14 28.97 30.21
C VAL A 646 8.96 29.01 31.73
N ILE A 647 7.81 29.51 32.18
CA ILE A 647 7.45 29.66 33.60
C ILE A 647 6.67 28.43 34.10
N GLN A 648 5.77 27.90 33.27
CA GLN A 648 5.02 26.67 33.52
C GLN A 648 4.92 25.87 32.22
N ASP A 649 5.62 24.73 32.18
CA ASP A 649 5.76 23.84 31.04
C ASP A 649 4.82 22.63 31.08
N TYR A 650 4.13 22.39 32.21
CA TYR A 650 3.35 21.18 32.45
C TYR A 650 1.87 21.47 32.70
N ALA A 651 1.00 20.63 32.15
CA ALA A 651 -0.44 20.63 32.42
C ALA A 651 -1.00 19.20 32.61
N PHE A 652 -1.91 19.04 33.56
CA PHE A 652 -2.62 17.79 33.84
C PHE A 652 -4.10 17.91 33.51
N TYR A 653 -4.62 16.95 32.73
CA TYR A 653 -5.99 16.92 32.21
C TYR A 653 -6.85 15.87 32.92
N GLY A 654 -6.25 14.86 33.56
CA GLY A 654 -6.96 13.74 34.18
C GLY A 654 -7.43 12.73 33.13
N ASN A 655 -8.64 12.17 33.31
CA ASN A 655 -9.16 11.17 32.39
C ASN A 655 -9.98 11.82 31.28
N ILE A 656 -9.68 11.49 30.02
CA ILE A 656 -10.44 11.95 28.85
C ILE A 656 -11.13 10.73 28.23
N ALA A 657 -12.43 10.60 28.48
CA ALA A 657 -13.20 9.52 27.86
C ALA A 657 -13.20 9.68 26.33
N ASN A 658 -13.32 8.56 25.61
CA ASN A 658 -13.47 8.55 24.16
C ASN A 658 -14.58 9.52 23.70
N GLY A 659 -14.26 10.32 22.67
CA GLY A 659 -15.16 11.31 22.06
C GLY A 659 -15.36 12.59 22.86
N ASN A 660 -14.62 12.78 23.96
CA ASN A 660 -14.68 13.99 24.78
C ASN A 660 -13.41 14.83 24.65
N ASN A 661 -13.56 16.11 24.96
CA ASN A 661 -12.45 17.05 25.13
C ASN A 661 -12.40 17.60 26.56
N LEU A 662 -11.20 17.98 27.02
CA LEU A 662 -10.96 18.63 28.29
C LEU A 662 -9.90 19.74 28.14
N GLY A 663 -10.11 20.85 28.81
CA GLY A 663 -9.08 21.87 29.03
C GLY A 663 -8.36 21.64 30.37
N SER A 664 -7.18 22.24 30.51
CA SER A 664 -6.38 22.21 31.74
C SER A 664 -6.02 23.62 32.21
N SER A 665 -5.18 23.69 33.25
CA SER A 665 -4.39 24.89 33.54
C SER A 665 -3.53 25.28 32.33
N PRO A 666 -3.24 26.57 32.13
CA PRO A 666 -2.45 27.03 31.00
C PRO A 666 -0.96 26.68 31.16
N PHE A 667 -0.25 26.62 30.04
CA PHE A 667 1.20 26.79 30.02
C PHE A 667 1.51 28.29 30.13
N ILE A 668 2.62 28.64 30.79
CA ILE A 668 2.96 30.06 31.01
C ILE A 668 4.35 30.30 30.48
N ILE A 669 4.48 31.27 29.59
CA ILE A 669 5.76 31.69 29.01
C ILE A 669 5.94 33.19 29.12
N GLN A 670 7.18 33.64 29.06
CA GLN A 670 7.52 35.04 28.91
C GLN A 670 8.35 35.26 27.65
N ILE A 671 7.85 36.17 26.80
CA ILE A 671 8.48 36.55 25.54
C ILE A 671 9.65 37.51 25.84
N PRO A 672 10.84 37.31 25.26
CA PRO A 672 11.96 38.23 25.44
C PRO A 672 11.64 39.63 24.94
N GLN A 673 12.15 40.64 25.64
CA GLN A 673 11.98 42.04 25.23
C GLN A 673 12.65 42.35 23.87
N ASP A 674 13.76 41.66 23.58
CA ASP A 674 14.60 41.87 22.39
C ASP A 674 14.43 40.74 21.35
N CYS A 675 13.23 40.15 21.26
CA CYS A 675 12.92 39.09 20.32
C CYS A 675 12.64 39.60 18.88
N ASN A 676 12.64 38.69 17.91
CA ASN A 676 12.22 38.98 16.54
C ASN A 676 10.68 38.96 16.45
N TYR A 677 10.13 39.63 15.43
CA TYR A 677 8.68 39.62 15.16
C TYR A 677 8.41 38.57 14.07
N ASP A 678 8.21 37.34 14.50
CA ASP A 678 8.12 36.17 13.63
C ASP A 678 7.22 35.10 14.27
N SER A 679 7.03 33.99 13.56
CA SER A 679 6.45 32.76 14.11
C SER A 679 7.45 32.10 15.05
N TYR A 680 6.97 31.72 16.24
CA TYR A 680 7.70 30.96 17.24
C TYR A 680 7.11 29.56 17.34
N GLU A 681 7.92 28.56 17.01
CA GLU A 681 7.54 27.15 17.06
C GLU A 681 7.81 26.54 18.44
N PHE A 682 6.93 25.64 18.87
CA PHE A 682 7.07 24.85 20.07
C PHE A 682 6.42 23.47 19.90
N SER A 683 6.93 22.49 20.62
CA SER A 683 6.39 21.15 20.67
C SER A 683 5.48 20.99 21.89
N LEU A 684 4.39 20.24 21.72
CA LEU A 684 3.50 19.78 22.77
C LEU A 684 3.56 18.25 22.83
N GLU A 685 4.23 17.71 23.84
CA GLU A 685 4.23 16.27 24.12
C GLU A 685 3.03 15.92 25.00
N VAL A 686 2.15 15.05 24.50
CA VAL A 686 0.96 14.56 25.19
C VAL A 686 1.19 13.12 25.62
N ASN A 687 0.96 12.82 26.90
CA ASN A 687 1.14 11.52 27.51
C ASN A 687 -0.16 11.02 28.15
N SER A 688 -0.44 9.72 28.04
CA SER A 688 -1.45 9.01 28.84
C SER A 688 -0.82 7.81 29.54
N GLU A 689 -1.18 7.61 30.81
CA GLU A 689 -0.66 6.55 31.64
C GLU A 689 -1.78 5.62 32.11
N PHE A 690 -1.51 4.31 32.14
CA PHE A 690 -2.38 3.32 32.77
C PHE A 690 -1.57 2.44 33.72
N ALA A 691 -2.00 2.41 34.98
CA ALA A 691 -1.34 1.67 36.06
C ALA A 691 0.16 2.00 36.24
N GLY A 692 0.55 3.24 35.92
CA GLY A 692 1.93 3.73 36.04
C GLY A 692 2.85 3.39 34.86
N ASN A 693 2.31 2.88 33.76
CA ASN A 693 3.01 2.74 32.49
C ASN A 693 2.42 3.73 31.48
N ILE A 694 3.29 4.41 30.74
CA ILE A 694 2.88 5.23 29.60
C ILE A 694 2.33 4.31 28.52
N ILE A 695 1.10 4.57 28.08
CA ILE A 695 0.40 3.81 27.04
C ILE A 695 0.22 4.62 25.76
N PHE A 696 0.40 5.94 25.82
CA PHE A 696 0.33 6.83 24.67
C PHE A 696 1.30 7.98 24.89
N THR A 697 2.12 8.27 23.89
CA THR A 697 2.94 9.48 23.81
C THR A 697 2.86 10.00 22.39
N LYS A 698 2.56 11.29 22.24
CA LYS A 698 2.58 11.93 20.93
C LYS A 698 2.97 13.39 21.03
N THR A 699 3.81 13.84 20.09
CA THR A 699 4.31 15.21 20.03
C THR A 699 3.66 15.95 18.87
N TYR A 700 3.16 17.15 19.14
CA TYR A 700 2.54 18.04 18.17
C TYR A 700 3.35 19.33 18.04
N ASN A 701 3.66 19.75 16.81
CA ASN A 701 4.30 21.04 16.58
C ASN A 701 3.22 22.12 16.43
N LEU A 702 3.34 23.16 17.24
CA LEU A 702 2.43 24.30 17.31
C LEU A 702 3.26 25.59 17.19
N HIS A 703 2.61 26.67 16.78
CA HIS A 703 3.27 27.96 16.66
C HIS A 703 2.39 29.09 17.15
N PHE A 704 3.02 30.21 17.47
CA PHE A 704 2.35 31.47 17.74
C PHE A 704 3.13 32.62 17.12
N GLU A 705 2.45 33.70 16.80
CA GLU A 705 3.04 34.86 16.13
C GLU A 705 3.35 35.95 17.15
N VAL A 706 4.59 36.45 17.15
CA VAL A 706 4.96 37.64 17.93
C VAL A 706 4.93 38.86 17.03
N SER A 707 4.20 39.90 17.44
CA SER A 707 4.06 41.14 16.68
C SER A 707 4.46 42.38 17.47
N LEU A 708 4.68 43.49 16.75
CA LEU A 708 4.66 44.84 17.32
C LEU A 708 3.31 45.53 17.12
N PHE A 709 2.40 44.91 16.38
CA PHE A 709 1.07 45.46 16.21
C PHE A 709 0.29 45.29 17.50
N GLN A 710 -0.29 46.38 17.96
CA GLN A 710 -1.24 46.39 19.07
C GLN A 710 -2.65 46.28 18.51
N GLN A 711 -3.63 45.86 19.31
CA GLN A 711 -5.01 45.74 18.92
C GLN A 711 -5.48 47.07 18.29
N ASN A 712 -5.78 47.04 16.99
CA ASN A 712 -6.14 48.15 16.07
C ASN A 712 -5.00 48.87 15.32
N TRP A 713 -3.76 48.41 15.41
CA TRP A 713 -2.65 48.85 14.55
C TRP A 713 -2.35 47.82 13.44
N PRO A 714 -1.92 48.24 12.23
CA PRO A 714 -1.67 49.62 11.83
C PRO A 714 -2.97 50.42 11.65
N TRP A 715 -2.99 51.66 12.17
CA TRP A 715 -4.07 52.59 11.94
C TRP A 715 -4.09 53.06 10.48
N ASN A 716 -5.16 52.74 9.75
CA ASN A 716 -5.30 53.08 8.34
C ASN A 716 -6.12 54.36 8.14
N CYS A 717 -5.67 55.22 7.23
CA CYS A 717 -6.44 56.38 6.77
C CYS A 717 -6.46 56.45 5.23
N ASN A 718 -7.57 56.90 4.65
CA ASN A 718 -7.75 57.00 3.19
C ASN A 718 -7.00 58.19 2.55
N CYS A 719 -5.91 58.62 3.17
CA CYS A 719 -5.14 59.81 2.82
C CYS A 719 -3.66 59.55 3.10
N GLY A 720 -2.77 60.17 2.31
CA GLY A 720 -1.34 60.06 2.58
C GLY A 720 -0.98 60.73 3.91
N ILE A 721 -0.14 60.10 4.72
CA ILE A 721 0.47 60.73 5.90
C ILE A 721 1.67 61.54 5.44
N THR A 722 1.75 62.82 5.82
CA THR A 722 2.83 63.72 5.35
C THR A 722 3.81 64.13 6.45
N SER A 723 3.42 64.01 7.73
CA SER A 723 4.28 64.28 8.88
C SER A 723 4.98 63.02 9.41
N ASN A 724 6.07 63.23 10.13
CA ASN A 724 6.54 62.20 11.05
C ASN A 724 5.57 62.18 12.25
N PRO A 725 5.17 61.01 12.75
CA PRO A 725 4.33 60.93 13.95
C PRO A 725 5.06 61.53 15.15
N ILE A 726 4.33 62.24 16.01
CA ILE A 726 4.83 62.72 17.31
C ILE A 726 4.19 61.85 18.38
N ILE A 727 5.02 61.25 19.24
CA ILE A 727 4.57 60.40 20.34
C ILE A 727 4.88 61.11 21.65
N THR A 728 3.84 61.57 22.35
CA THR A 728 3.97 62.19 23.66
C THR A 728 2.64 62.08 24.41
N ASP A 729 2.65 62.32 25.72
CA ASP A 729 1.46 62.38 26.54
C ASP A 729 0.86 63.78 26.39
N PHE A 730 -0.08 63.91 25.45
CA PHE A 730 -0.67 65.21 25.06
C PHE A 730 -1.75 65.67 26.04
N ASP A 731 -2.35 64.77 26.81
CA ASP A 731 -3.41 65.08 27.78
C ASP A 731 -2.97 64.95 29.25
N GLU A 732 -1.68 64.66 29.48
CA GLU A 732 -1.03 64.51 30.78
C GLU A 732 -1.67 63.40 31.64
N ASN A 733 -2.25 62.38 31.00
CA ASN A 733 -2.90 61.26 31.69
C ASN A 733 -1.92 60.14 32.09
N GLY A 734 -0.66 60.21 31.64
CA GLY A 734 0.39 59.23 31.88
C GLY A 734 0.62 58.22 30.75
N SER A 735 -0.30 58.13 29.79
CA SER A 735 -0.19 57.38 28.54
C SER A 735 0.25 58.29 27.40
N LYS A 736 0.91 57.74 26.38
CA LYS A 736 1.34 58.52 25.20
C LYS A 736 0.34 58.36 24.07
N GLU A 737 0.05 59.44 23.38
CA GLU A 737 -0.71 59.45 22.14
C GLU A 737 0.20 59.63 20.92
N VAL A 738 -0.30 59.17 19.78
CA VAL A 738 0.34 59.37 18.48
C VAL A 738 -0.39 60.49 17.73
N MET A 739 0.29 61.61 17.55
CA MET A 739 -0.19 62.70 16.70
C MET A 739 0.33 62.53 15.28
N ILE A 740 -0.58 62.56 14.30
CA ILE A 740 -0.28 62.38 12.88
C ILE A 740 -0.98 63.48 12.09
N ILE A 741 -0.31 64.01 11.06
CA ILE A 741 -0.89 64.99 10.13
C ILE A 741 -0.98 64.37 8.73
N ASN A 742 -2.18 64.35 8.17
CA ASN A 742 -2.43 63.81 6.84
C ASN A 742 -2.15 64.84 5.72
N ALA A 743 -2.29 64.43 4.46
CA ALA A 743 -2.07 65.25 3.28
C ALA A 743 -3.07 66.42 3.12
N PHE A 744 -4.17 66.40 3.87
CA PHE A 744 -5.18 67.47 3.91
C PHE A 744 -4.97 68.44 5.08
N ALA A 745 -3.86 68.29 5.83
CA ALA A 745 -3.55 69.03 7.06
C ALA A 745 -4.51 68.77 8.22
N ASP A 746 -5.27 67.67 8.18
CA ASP A 746 -6.01 67.21 9.37
C ASP A 746 -5.01 66.62 10.36
N ILE A 747 -5.13 67.03 11.62
CA ILE A 747 -4.36 66.45 12.72
C ILE A 747 -5.20 65.34 13.34
N SER A 748 -4.70 64.12 13.36
CA SER A 748 -5.24 63.01 14.14
C SER A 748 -4.43 62.86 15.42
N LEU A 749 -5.11 62.63 16.54
CA LEU A 749 -4.50 62.24 17.80
C LEU A 749 -5.10 60.89 18.21
N LEU A 750 -4.26 59.88 18.24
CA LEU A 750 -4.64 58.48 18.47
C LEU A 750 -4.12 58.06 19.85
N ASN A 751 -4.95 57.40 20.63
CA ASN A 751 -4.51 56.74 21.86
C ASN A 751 -3.69 55.46 21.53
N SER A 752 -3.23 54.77 22.57
CA SER A 752 -2.47 53.51 22.45
C SER A 752 -3.15 52.45 21.58
N ASN A 753 -4.49 52.39 21.58
CA ASN A 753 -5.27 51.37 20.86
C ASN A 753 -5.76 51.89 19.49
N ALA A 754 -5.03 52.81 18.87
CA ALA A 754 -5.38 53.48 17.61
C ALA A 754 -6.76 54.20 17.61
N GLY A 755 -7.36 54.40 18.79
CA GLY A 755 -8.62 55.08 18.98
C GLY A 755 -8.43 56.58 18.89
N GLN A 756 -9.19 57.22 18.02
CA GLN A 756 -9.11 58.67 17.85
C GLN A 756 -9.72 59.40 19.05
N LEU A 757 -8.96 60.30 19.66
CA LEU A 757 -9.41 61.06 20.82
C LEU A 757 -10.54 62.05 20.46
N PRO A 758 -11.48 62.32 21.39
CA PRO A 758 -12.57 63.26 21.17
C PRO A 758 -12.06 64.64 20.72
N GLY A 759 -12.67 65.17 19.65
CA GLY A 759 -12.25 66.44 19.05
C GLY A 759 -11.23 66.32 17.93
N TYR A 760 -10.79 65.10 17.60
CA TYR A 760 -9.97 64.79 16.44
C TYR A 760 -10.77 63.98 15.39
N PRO A 761 -10.45 64.07 14.08
CA PRO A 761 -9.34 64.85 13.54
C PRO A 761 -9.62 66.35 13.61
N LEU A 762 -8.64 67.11 14.06
CA LEU A 762 -8.72 68.55 14.10
C LEU A 762 -8.46 69.09 12.70
N GLN A 763 -9.49 69.65 12.09
CA GLN A 763 -9.37 70.34 10.81
C GLN A 763 -9.01 71.80 11.07
N ILE A 764 -7.89 72.25 10.51
CA ILE A 764 -7.44 73.63 10.65
C ILE A 764 -7.66 74.32 9.29
N ASP A 765 -8.40 75.44 9.27
CA ASP A 765 -8.72 76.24 8.07
C ASP A 765 -7.50 76.93 7.41
N GLY A 766 -6.28 76.49 7.70
CA GLY A 766 -5.03 77.09 7.23
C GLY A 766 -4.06 76.06 6.65
N SER A 767 -3.43 76.40 5.53
CA SER A 767 -2.48 75.52 4.83
C SER A 767 -1.19 75.31 5.63
N ILE A 768 -1.13 74.24 6.44
CA ILE A 768 0.11 73.83 7.14
C ILE A 768 0.93 72.95 6.18
N TRP A 769 1.76 73.57 5.34
CA TRP A 769 2.69 72.84 4.48
C TRP A 769 4.01 72.55 5.22
N LYS A 770 4.47 71.30 5.15
CA LYS A 770 5.81 70.86 5.55
C LYS A 770 6.84 71.52 4.63
N SER A 771 7.88 72.14 5.20
CA SER A 771 9.10 72.50 4.46
C SER A 771 10.02 71.30 4.31
#